data_AF-Q117U4-F1
#
_entry.id   AF-Q117U4-F1
#
_cell.length_a   1.000
_cell.length_b   1.000
_cell.length_c   1.000
_cell.angle_alpha   90.00
_cell.angle_beta   90.00
_cell.angle_gamma   90.00
#
_symmetry.space_group_name_H-M   'P 1'
#
loop_
_entity.id
_entity.type
_entity.pdbx_description
1 polymer ?
#
loop_
_entity_poly.entity_id
_entity_poly.type
_entity_poly.pdbx_seq_one_letter_code
_entity_poly.pdbx_strand_id
1 'polypeptide(L)'
;MDKNTPIYIAISGGGFHSHTAMSAWISGILHHSELESLEQIFENVRGISANSGGSWFMSHLGYSNAFVKSLLEDSQSEKSTWSSSGYLGKMGESFFSKDDEKASDMSIFSPVKIETFLAKYIDLFNVYAEIFPNGNRRWHQFVTTKVYEPLEKLGNAENGFETMKGKKLSETNDRLPWFREKDFVIAAGLLNSKVVLHATGGLGSTNQVYSVNSADGSKLRNFVPMCLSGVANGRKAAPVFVSGPQEVIYSEESKWRIPLTANHPQNLNLLDATIASSSAIAFLASESSIGEMIPSLNEGLTFEWISYQEADFAPPIRFGNDRIEILKTLERASYDEFANQKMARVADGGYLDNTSVVFQLRHMKENGDLKDGFHLVLFVNGSDEGVKYHGYEMNVGIATLFGHDGLSEAHRAERVKKGEKIQPEEGSIWNSPFSDLCMEIPSPHVFETEPLENNTAISMWNWKSKDEKISLQARKIPVTTVENKTYGISAGVMGTIYIFEVTQPESFPMPTHRDILETYEYLFETIRNEACAKNQALSHLKEALALKINIPTDPHPIPEIVKKNDNIVLQWNSDGSYLSSSDSGFRYYLATLNRLKSYAKIHKFDNMYSDNLHHGDLVRIKTTEQFKGIWNQRKLLGAFANSYELYYWSDSGDKTNWIIEKAAGTAQETEIAYGEKVYIKNKSYNQYLVFAKDGYLTTKKIQNPGDEHTWVIHRPE
;
A
#
# COMPACT_ATOMS: atom_id res chain seq x y z
N MET A 1 10.10 -12.75 23.16
CA MET A 1 10.14 -11.33 23.54
C MET A 1 9.73 -11.20 25.00
N ASP A 2 10.37 -10.31 25.74
CA ASP A 2 9.77 -9.82 26.99
C ASP A 2 8.42 -9.19 26.62
N LYS A 3 7.35 -9.58 27.32
CA LYS A 3 5.99 -9.04 27.06
C LYS A 3 5.91 -7.52 27.25
N ASN A 4 6.94 -6.91 27.84
CA ASN A 4 6.99 -5.48 28.13
C ASN A 4 7.81 -4.67 27.12
N THR A 5 8.45 -5.29 26.11
CA THR A 5 9.18 -4.52 25.08
C THR A 5 8.16 -3.81 24.18
N PRO A 6 8.16 -2.47 24.14
CA PRO A 6 7.23 -1.71 23.30
C PRO A 6 7.54 -1.92 21.82
N ILE A 7 6.50 -2.01 21.00
CA ILE A 7 6.63 -2.11 19.55
C ILE A 7 6.49 -0.72 18.94
N TYR A 8 7.41 -0.38 18.05
CA TYR A 8 7.30 0.82 17.22
C TYR A 8 7.05 0.43 15.77
N ILE A 9 6.25 1.23 15.07
CA ILE A 9 5.99 1.05 13.64
C ILE A 9 6.53 2.25 12.87
N ALA A 10 7.16 1.99 11.74
CA ALA A 10 7.51 2.97 10.74
C ALA A 10 6.78 2.61 9.44
N ILE A 11 6.06 3.55 8.87
CA ILE A 11 5.40 3.41 7.57
C ILE A 11 6.13 4.31 6.60
N SER A 12 6.44 3.79 5.41
CA SER A 12 7.14 4.56 4.39
C SER A 12 6.64 4.26 3.00
N GLY A 13 6.54 5.30 2.20
CA GLY A 13 6.08 5.21 0.81
C GLY A 13 5.18 6.37 0.42
N GLY A 14 5.12 6.62 -0.88
CA GLY A 14 4.43 7.78 -1.44
C GLY A 14 2.92 7.61 -1.54
N GLY A 15 2.21 8.67 -1.14
CA GLY A 15 0.80 8.93 -1.45
C GLY A 15 -0.17 7.74 -1.41
N PHE A 16 -1.01 7.61 -2.44
CA PHE A 16 -2.10 6.62 -2.47
C PHE A 16 -1.62 5.18 -2.53
N HIS A 17 -0.46 4.90 -3.13
CA HIS A 17 0.14 3.57 -3.10
C HIS A 17 0.38 3.10 -1.66
N SER A 18 1.11 3.89 -0.88
CA SER A 18 1.45 3.54 0.51
C SER A 18 0.21 3.50 1.41
N HIS A 19 -0.72 4.44 1.21
CA HIS A 19 -2.01 4.43 1.90
C HIS A 19 -2.81 3.14 1.63
N THR A 20 -2.88 2.72 0.36
CA THR A 20 -3.58 1.52 -0.08
C THR A 20 -2.92 0.27 0.49
N ALA A 21 -1.60 0.14 0.38
CA ALA A 21 -0.86 -1.01 0.90
C ALA A 21 -1.06 -1.17 2.42
N MET A 22 -0.98 -0.08 3.19
CA MET A 22 -1.24 -0.13 4.62
C MET A 22 -2.68 -0.48 4.97
N SER A 23 -3.65 0.08 4.24
CA SER A 23 -5.06 -0.26 4.41
C SER A 23 -5.30 -1.75 4.13
N ALA A 24 -4.62 -2.30 3.12
CA ALA A 24 -4.70 -3.71 2.75
C ALA A 24 -4.09 -4.64 3.80
N TRP A 25 -2.94 -4.27 4.38
CA TRP A 25 -2.34 -5.04 5.48
C TRP A 25 -3.28 -5.12 6.68
N ILE A 26 -3.88 -4.00 7.08
CA ILE A 26 -4.80 -3.99 8.22
C ILE A 26 -6.10 -4.73 7.90
N SER A 27 -6.70 -4.51 6.72
CA SER A 27 -7.89 -5.26 6.29
C SER A 27 -7.61 -6.76 6.21
N GLY A 28 -6.45 -7.17 5.67
CA GLY A 28 -6.04 -8.56 5.58
C GLY A 28 -5.81 -9.24 6.92
N ILE A 29 -5.17 -8.56 7.89
CA ILE A 29 -5.04 -9.07 9.26
C ILE A 29 -6.42 -9.32 9.87
N LEU A 30 -7.33 -8.35 9.79
CA LEU A 30 -8.68 -8.47 10.33
C LEU A 30 -9.48 -9.57 9.62
N HIS A 31 -9.38 -9.66 8.30
CA HIS A 31 -10.14 -10.60 7.47
C HIS A 31 -9.72 -12.06 7.71
N HIS A 32 -8.43 -12.31 7.94
CA HIS A 32 -7.86 -13.66 8.05
C HIS A 32 -7.46 -14.08 9.47
N SER A 33 -7.84 -13.32 10.49
CA SER A 33 -7.61 -13.68 11.90
C SER A 33 -8.89 -13.59 12.71
N GLU A 34 -8.83 -14.00 13.98
CA GLU A 34 -9.92 -13.82 14.93
C GLU A 34 -10.00 -12.41 15.53
N LEU A 35 -9.20 -11.45 15.04
CA LEU A 35 -9.23 -10.08 15.54
C LEU A 35 -10.45 -9.34 15.02
N GLU A 36 -11.17 -8.68 15.92
CA GLU A 36 -12.41 -7.96 15.60
C GLU A 36 -12.21 -6.44 15.59
N SER A 37 -11.02 -5.97 15.96
CA SER A 37 -10.76 -4.54 16.17
C SER A 37 -9.33 -4.12 15.93
N LEU A 38 -9.16 -2.84 15.58
CA LEU A 38 -7.84 -2.21 15.45
C LEU A 38 -7.08 -2.18 16.79
N GLU A 39 -7.80 -2.05 17.91
CA GLU A 39 -7.19 -2.04 19.24
C GLU A 39 -6.38 -3.32 19.51
N GLN A 40 -6.87 -4.47 19.05
CA GLN A 40 -6.16 -5.74 19.21
C GLN A 40 -4.91 -5.84 18.32
N ILE A 41 -4.93 -5.23 17.13
CA ILE A 41 -3.76 -5.19 16.22
C ILE A 41 -2.67 -4.30 16.82
N PHE A 42 -3.05 -3.14 17.36
CA PHE A 42 -2.13 -2.12 17.86
C PHE A 42 -1.94 -2.16 19.38
N GLU A 43 -2.36 -3.23 20.07
CA GLU A 43 -2.32 -3.34 21.54
C GLU A 43 -0.90 -3.04 22.07
N ASN A 44 0.11 -3.70 21.48
CA ASN A 44 1.51 -3.62 21.90
C ASN A 44 2.28 -2.46 21.25
N VAL A 45 1.65 -1.74 20.32
CA VAL A 45 2.28 -0.65 19.59
C VAL A 45 2.29 0.59 20.50
N ARG A 46 3.44 1.24 20.62
CA ARG A 46 3.60 2.46 21.44
C ARG A 46 3.68 3.72 20.60
N GLY A 47 4.34 3.66 19.46
CA GLY A 47 4.52 4.81 18.59
C GLY A 47 4.58 4.41 17.13
N ILE A 48 4.09 5.31 16.28
CA ILE A 48 4.03 5.10 14.84
C ILE A 48 4.62 6.33 14.15
N SER A 49 5.64 6.11 13.33
CA SER A 49 6.18 7.12 12.43
C SER A 49 5.67 6.91 11.02
N ALA A 50 5.43 7.99 10.30
CA ALA A 50 5.05 7.91 8.90
C ALA A 50 5.52 9.13 8.11
N ASN A 51 5.69 8.93 6.81
CA ASN A 51 5.83 9.99 5.82
C ASN A 51 4.71 9.84 4.76
N SER A 52 4.46 10.91 4.00
CA SER A 52 3.62 10.92 2.80
C SER A 52 2.29 10.14 2.94
N GLY A 53 2.10 9.09 2.14
CA GLY A 53 0.90 8.25 2.16
C GLY A 53 0.64 7.56 3.50
N GLY A 54 1.71 7.20 4.21
CA GLY A 54 1.62 6.67 5.56
C GLY A 54 1.06 7.70 6.54
N SER A 55 1.43 8.98 6.42
CA SER A 55 0.91 10.05 7.26
C SER A 55 -0.59 10.25 7.04
N TRP A 56 -1.06 10.17 5.79
CA TRP A 56 -2.49 10.20 5.46
C TRP A 56 -3.22 9.00 6.06
N PHE A 57 -2.63 7.81 5.95
CA PHE A 57 -3.22 6.60 6.51
C PHE A 57 -3.37 6.72 8.03
N MET A 58 -2.32 7.16 8.71
CA MET A 58 -2.32 7.30 10.17
C MET A 58 -3.26 8.41 10.66
N SER A 59 -3.39 9.52 9.93
CA SER A 59 -4.36 10.55 10.28
C SER A 59 -5.79 10.05 10.11
N HIS A 60 -6.10 9.33 9.04
CA HIS A 60 -7.40 8.70 8.84
C HIS A 60 -7.70 7.66 9.94
N LEU A 61 -6.74 6.77 10.21
CA LEU A 61 -6.88 5.69 11.18
C LEU A 61 -7.08 6.21 12.62
N GLY A 62 -6.34 7.25 13.00
CA GLY A 62 -6.34 7.80 14.35
C GLY A 62 -7.47 8.78 14.66
N TYR A 63 -8.11 9.37 13.63
CA TYR A 63 -9.03 10.49 13.81
C TYR A 63 -10.38 10.39 13.08
N SER A 64 -10.54 9.48 12.10
CA SER A 64 -11.77 9.35 11.31
C SER A 64 -12.54 8.06 11.60
N ASN A 65 -13.69 8.19 12.28
CA ASN A 65 -14.63 7.09 12.48
C ASN A 65 -15.10 6.49 11.15
N ALA A 66 -15.36 7.34 10.14
CA ALA A 66 -15.84 6.91 8.83
C ALA A 66 -14.81 6.01 8.12
N PHE A 67 -13.52 6.35 8.22
CA PHE A 67 -12.45 5.54 7.65
C PHE A 67 -12.33 4.19 8.36
N VAL A 68 -12.25 4.19 9.69
CA VAL A 68 -12.15 2.96 10.49
C VAL A 68 -13.35 2.05 10.25
N LYS A 69 -14.56 2.61 10.22
CA LYS A 69 -15.76 1.85 9.92
C LYS A 69 -15.70 1.22 8.53
N SER A 70 -15.34 1.98 7.50
CA SER A 70 -15.19 1.45 6.14
C SER A 70 -14.16 0.32 6.07
N LEU A 71 -13.05 0.43 6.82
CA LEU A 71 -12.01 -0.60 6.86
C LEU A 71 -12.48 -1.87 7.57
N LEU A 72 -13.22 -1.73 8.68
CA LEU A 72 -13.81 -2.85 9.42
C LEU A 72 -14.89 -3.55 8.59
N GLU A 73 -15.79 -2.80 7.95
CA GLU A 73 -16.82 -3.34 7.06
C GLU A 73 -16.19 -4.09 5.88
N ASP A 74 -15.15 -3.54 5.26
CA ASP A 74 -14.39 -4.22 4.21
C ASP A 74 -13.75 -5.52 4.71
N SER A 75 -13.14 -5.52 5.89
CA SER A 75 -12.50 -6.71 6.47
C SER A 75 -13.49 -7.86 6.78
N GLN A 76 -14.78 -7.55 6.92
CA GLN A 76 -15.82 -8.55 7.19
C GLN A 76 -16.48 -9.10 5.92
N SER A 77 -16.26 -8.47 4.77
CA SER A 77 -16.84 -8.91 3.50
C SER A 77 -15.99 -9.97 2.81
N GLU A 78 -16.58 -10.93 2.09
CA GLU A 78 -15.82 -11.88 1.26
C GLU A 78 -15.16 -11.18 0.06
N LYS A 79 -15.84 -10.17 -0.50
CA LYS A 79 -15.32 -9.34 -1.59
C LYS A 79 -14.96 -7.96 -1.06
N SER A 80 -13.79 -7.45 -1.43
CA SER A 80 -13.43 -6.09 -1.01
C SER A 80 -14.44 -5.09 -1.57
N THR A 81 -14.76 -4.09 -0.75
CA THR A 81 -15.57 -2.94 -1.14
C THR A 81 -14.72 -1.68 -1.28
N TRP A 82 -13.40 -1.78 -1.06
CA TRP A 82 -12.46 -0.67 -0.98
C TRP A 82 -12.55 0.28 -2.18
N SER A 83 -12.53 -0.28 -3.39
CA SER A 83 -12.61 0.38 -4.69
C SER A 83 -14.04 0.78 -5.10
N SER A 84 -15.06 0.04 -4.67
CA SER A 84 -16.43 0.22 -5.15
C SER A 84 -17.21 1.24 -4.33
N SER A 85 -17.14 1.13 -3.00
CA SER A 85 -17.93 1.94 -2.07
C SER A 85 -17.15 2.43 -0.85
N GLY A 86 -15.96 1.86 -0.62
CA GLY A 86 -15.01 2.27 0.39
C GLY A 86 -14.21 3.52 -0.01
N TYR A 87 -13.15 3.79 0.75
CA TYR A 87 -12.38 5.04 0.62
C TYR A 87 -11.85 5.27 -0.79
N LEU A 88 -11.27 4.24 -1.44
CA LEU A 88 -10.72 4.36 -2.78
C LEU A 88 -11.81 4.65 -3.82
N GLY A 89 -13.00 4.05 -3.69
CA GLY A 89 -14.14 4.38 -4.53
C GLY A 89 -14.59 5.84 -4.40
N LYS A 90 -14.67 6.35 -3.17
CA LYS A 90 -15.02 7.77 -2.92
C LYS A 90 -13.93 8.73 -3.39
N MET A 91 -12.68 8.30 -3.33
CA MET A 91 -11.56 9.02 -3.91
C MET A 91 -11.67 9.04 -5.44
N GLY A 92 -11.95 7.92 -6.10
CA GLY A 92 -12.14 7.84 -7.54
C GLY A 92 -13.25 8.75 -8.06
N GLU A 93 -14.39 8.81 -7.36
CA GLU A 93 -15.48 9.75 -7.63
C GLU A 93 -15.05 11.23 -7.53
N SER A 94 -14.01 11.53 -6.74
CA SER A 94 -13.48 12.89 -6.57
C SER A 94 -12.44 13.25 -7.64
N PHE A 95 -11.69 12.28 -8.16
CA PHE A 95 -10.65 12.51 -9.17
C PHE A 95 -11.20 12.53 -10.59
N PHE A 96 -12.12 11.63 -10.91
CA PHE A 96 -12.57 11.41 -12.28
C PHE A 96 -14.07 11.66 -12.39
N SER A 97 -14.48 12.58 -13.27
CA SER A 97 -15.91 12.76 -13.57
C SER A 97 -16.44 11.54 -14.34
N LYS A 98 -17.76 11.33 -14.35
CA LYS A 98 -18.36 10.19 -15.07
C LYS A 98 -18.09 10.21 -16.57
N ASP A 99 -17.80 11.39 -17.13
CA ASP A 99 -17.59 11.62 -18.57
C ASP A 99 -16.11 11.59 -18.98
N ASP A 100 -15.17 11.45 -18.02
CA ASP A 100 -13.74 11.37 -18.29
C ASP A 100 -13.35 9.94 -18.74
N GLU A 101 -13.78 9.55 -19.94
CA GLU A 101 -13.21 8.39 -20.67
C GLU A 101 -11.84 8.71 -21.28
N LYS A 102 -11.39 9.97 -21.22
CA LYS A 102 -10.15 10.47 -21.85
C LYS A 102 -9.23 11.19 -20.87
N ALA A 103 -9.14 10.73 -19.62
CA ALA A 103 -7.99 11.11 -18.82
C ALA A 103 -6.75 10.62 -19.59
N SER A 104 -5.95 11.56 -20.06
CA SER A 104 -4.82 11.34 -20.96
C SER A 104 -3.89 10.26 -20.38
N ASP A 105 -3.40 9.40 -21.26
CA ASP A 105 -2.43 8.35 -20.94
C ASP A 105 -1.15 9.02 -20.41
N MET A 106 -1.03 9.13 -19.09
CA MET A 106 0.05 9.85 -18.41
C MET A 106 1.33 9.00 -18.34
N SER A 107 1.87 8.65 -19.50
CA SER A 107 3.19 8.03 -19.63
C SER A 107 4.30 9.09 -19.56
N ILE A 108 4.38 9.86 -18.49
CA ILE A 108 5.30 11.02 -18.38
C ILE A 108 6.73 10.60 -18.02
N PHE A 109 6.94 9.34 -17.59
CA PHE A 109 8.13 8.95 -16.84
C PHE A 109 9.05 7.93 -17.53
N SER A 110 9.07 7.89 -18.87
CA SER A 110 10.08 7.12 -19.61
C SER A 110 11.45 7.84 -19.60
N PRO A 111 12.59 7.16 -19.40
CA PRO A 111 13.92 7.80 -19.31
C PRO A 111 14.37 8.39 -20.66
N VAL A 112 14.60 9.71 -20.73
CA VAL A 112 15.09 10.38 -21.95
C VAL A 112 15.99 11.58 -21.60
N LYS A 113 17.00 11.84 -22.46
CA LYS A 113 18.10 12.82 -22.37
C LYS A 113 17.68 14.29 -22.11
N ILE A 114 18.64 15.08 -21.60
CA ILE A 114 18.53 16.50 -21.16
C ILE A 114 17.79 17.45 -22.11
N GLU A 115 17.91 17.31 -23.44
CA GLU A 115 17.19 18.16 -24.42
C GLU A 115 15.66 17.99 -24.35
N THR A 116 15.17 16.96 -23.66
CA THR A 116 13.75 16.64 -23.46
C THR A 116 13.18 17.24 -22.18
N PHE A 117 13.99 17.84 -21.29
CA PHE A 117 13.49 18.34 -19.99
C PHE A 117 12.48 19.46 -20.17
N LEU A 118 12.67 20.39 -21.10
CA LEU A 118 11.71 21.48 -21.34
C LEU A 118 10.36 20.94 -21.84
N ALA A 119 10.37 19.96 -22.75
CA ALA A 119 9.16 19.28 -23.20
C ALA A 119 8.49 18.52 -22.04
N LYS A 120 9.25 17.78 -21.23
CA LYS A 120 8.73 17.05 -20.07
C LYS A 120 8.29 17.94 -18.91
N TYR A 121 8.95 19.08 -18.71
CA TYR A 121 8.54 20.08 -17.73
C TYR A 121 7.26 20.75 -18.20
N ILE A 122 7.11 21.01 -19.51
CA ILE A 122 5.84 21.45 -20.09
C ILE A 122 4.79 20.35 -19.93
N ASP A 123 5.11 19.07 -20.14
CA ASP A 123 4.18 17.96 -19.94
C ASP A 123 3.78 17.83 -18.46
N LEU A 124 4.74 17.91 -17.54
CA LEU A 124 4.51 17.93 -16.10
C LEU A 124 3.67 19.15 -15.68
N PHE A 125 3.98 20.32 -16.24
CA PHE A 125 3.23 21.57 -16.05
C PHE A 125 1.80 21.43 -16.57
N ASN A 126 1.61 20.79 -17.72
CA ASN A 126 0.30 20.53 -18.33
C ASN A 126 -0.49 19.51 -17.52
N VAL A 127 0.16 18.45 -17.04
CA VAL A 127 -0.43 17.44 -16.14
C VAL A 127 -0.88 18.10 -14.83
N TYR A 128 -0.06 19.00 -14.28
CA TYR A 128 -0.50 19.81 -13.15
C TYR A 128 -1.59 20.79 -13.54
N ALA A 129 -1.58 21.39 -14.72
CA ALA A 129 -2.69 22.23 -15.17
C ALA A 129 -4.01 21.44 -15.28
N GLU A 130 -3.96 20.17 -15.65
CA GLU A 130 -5.10 19.24 -15.68
C GLU A 130 -5.56 18.83 -14.26
N ILE A 131 -4.62 18.54 -13.35
CA ILE A 131 -4.91 18.17 -11.94
C ILE A 131 -5.39 19.40 -11.13
N PHE A 132 -4.94 20.60 -11.49
CA PHE A 132 -5.30 21.88 -10.89
C PHE A 132 -6.05 22.78 -11.90
N PRO A 133 -7.30 22.42 -12.30
CA PRO A 133 -7.99 22.96 -13.48
C PRO A 133 -8.39 24.46 -13.43
N ASN A 134 -7.87 25.23 -12.48
CA ASN A 134 -8.05 26.68 -12.37
C ASN A 134 -6.73 27.45 -12.17
N GLY A 135 -5.57 26.81 -12.42
CA GLY A 135 -4.25 27.42 -12.25
C GLY A 135 -3.83 27.66 -10.80
N ASN A 136 -4.66 27.33 -9.81
CA ASN A 136 -4.29 27.37 -8.39
C ASN A 136 -3.54 26.07 -8.03
N ARG A 137 -2.22 26.06 -8.19
CA ARG A 137 -1.29 24.98 -7.80
C ARG A 137 -1.16 24.78 -6.29
N ARG A 138 -2.22 25.06 -5.54
CA ARG A 138 -2.22 25.09 -4.08
C ARG A 138 -2.25 23.67 -3.54
N TRP A 139 -1.08 23.13 -3.20
CA TRP A 139 -0.94 21.77 -2.65
C TRP A 139 -1.90 21.48 -1.50
N HIS A 140 -2.06 22.45 -0.60
CA HIS A 140 -3.01 22.35 0.53
C HIS A 140 -4.44 22.06 0.08
N GLN A 141 -4.91 22.78 -0.95
CA GLN A 141 -6.25 22.59 -1.50
C GLN A 141 -6.39 21.22 -2.17
N PHE A 142 -5.37 20.79 -2.93
CA PHE A 142 -5.37 19.47 -3.54
C PHE A 142 -5.51 18.38 -2.49
N VAL A 143 -4.61 18.31 -1.50
CA VAL A 143 -4.65 17.26 -0.47
C VAL A 143 -5.97 17.31 0.31
N THR A 144 -6.44 18.50 0.66
CA THR A 144 -7.75 18.68 1.33
C THR A 144 -8.90 18.07 0.52
N THR A 145 -8.99 18.38 -0.76
CA THR A 145 -10.12 17.96 -1.62
C THR A 145 -10.01 16.52 -2.15
N LYS A 146 -8.79 16.01 -2.29
CA LYS A 146 -8.52 14.73 -2.95
C LYS A 146 -8.18 13.59 -2.00
N VAL A 147 -7.56 13.90 -0.85
CA VAL A 147 -7.20 12.89 0.15
C VAL A 147 -8.25 12.86 1.26
N TYR A 148 -8.69 14.02 1.74
CA TYR A 148 -9.50 14.11 2.96
C TYR A 148 -11.01 14.24 2.72
N GLU A 149 -11.45 15.02 1.74
CA GLU A 149 -12.87 15.17 1.38
C GLU A 149 -13.59 13.84 1.06
N PRO A 150 -12.96 12.82 0.44
CA PRO A 150 -13.59 11.51 0.26
C PRO A 150 -14.14 10.88 1.54
N LEU A 151 -13.59 11.21 2.72
CA LEU A 151 -14.09 10.73 4.00
C LEU A 151 -15.48 11.26 4.36
N GLU A 152 -15.88 12.43 3.85
CA GLU A 152 -17.24 12.94 4.02
C GLU A 152 -18.26 12.09 3.25
N LYS A 153 -17.84 11.54 2.10
CA LYS A 153 -18.69 10.71 1.25
C LYS A 153 -18.84 9.27 1.74
N LEU A 154 -18.04 8.85 2.72
CA LEU A 154 -18.11 7.50 3.32
C LEU A 154 -19.23 7.34 4.36
N GLY A 155 -19.85 8.42 4.85
CA GLY A 155 -20.88 8.32 5.88
C GLY A 155 -21.89 9.46 5.87
N ASN A 156 -23.16 9.13 6.17
CA ASN A 156 -24.27 10.10 6.24
C ASN A 156 -24.45 10.74 7.64
N ALA A 157 -23.62 10.42 8.64
CA ALA A 157 -23.85 10.79 10.05
C ALA A 157 -22.75 11.65 10.69
N GLU A 158 -21.52 11.64 10.17
CA GLU A 158 -20.41 12.48 10.65
C GLU A 158 -19.54 12.84 9.44
N ASN A 159 -19.49 14.11 9.05
CA ASN A 159 -18.67 14.58 7.92
C ASN A 159 -17.18 14.33 8.23
N GLY A 160 -16.60 13.26 7.69
CA GLY A 160 -15.25 12.79 8.05
C GLY A 160 -14.14 13.84 7.95
N PHE A 161 -14.19 14.74 6.96
CA PHE A 161 -13.23 15.86 6.88
C PHE A 161 -13.48 16.94 7.93
N GLU A 162 -14.73 17.40 8.12
CA GLU A 162 -15.05 18.36 9.19
C GLU A 162 -14.70 17.81 10.59
N THR A 163 -14.77 16.48 10.81
CA THR A 163 -14.31 15.89 12.08
C THR A 163 -12.80 16.03 12.30
N MET A 164 -11.99 16.19 11.26
CA MET A 164 -10.53 16.36 11.39
C MET A 164 -10.08 17.81 11.31
N LYS A 165 -10.91 18.67 10.74
CA LYS A 165 -10.65 20.10 10.62
C LYS A 165 -10.53 20.74 12.00
N GLY A 166 -9.45 21.49 12.19
CA GLY A 166 -9.17 22.17 13.47
C GLY A 166 -8.57 21.28 14.57
N LYS A 167 -8.57 19.95 14.41
CA LYS A 167 -7.91 19.03 15.35
C LYS A 167 -6.40 19.24 15.37
N LYS A 168 -5.79 19.01 16.54
CA LYS A 168 -4.35 19.18 16.75
C LYS A 168 -3.66 17.84 16.98
N LEU A 169 -2.37 17.77 16.62
CA LEU A 169 -1.54 16.60 16.86
C LEU A 169 -1.37 16.27 18.35
N SER A 170 -1.19 17.28 19.20
CA SER A 170 -1.01 17.06 20.66
C SER A 170 -2.29 16.74 21.42
N GLU A 171 -3.46 17.07 20.85
CA GLU A 171 -4.73 16.90 21.55
C GLU A 171 -5.17 15.45 21.43
N THR A 172 -4.66 14.61 22.33
CA THR A 172 -4.92 13.16 22.32
C THR A 172 -6.39 12.82 22.46
N ASN A 173 -7.20 13.67 23.12
CA ASN A 173 -8.64 13.48 23.25
C ASN A 173 -9.40 13.56 21.92
N ASP A 174 -8.85 14.28 20.94
CA ASP A 174 -9.42 14.40 19.59
C ASP A 174 -9.25 13.11 18.76
N ARG A 175 -8.38 12.20 19.20
CA ARG A 175 -8.15 10.89 18.59
C ARG A 175 -9.23 9.90 18.99
N LEU A 176 -9.39 8.86 18.16
CA LEU A 176 -10.21 7.70 18.49
C LEU A 176 -9.68 7.04 19.78
N PRO A 177 -10.56 6.48 20.65
CA PRO A 177 -10.19 6.01 21.98
C PRO A 177 -8.97 5.09 22.04
N TRP A 178 -8.90 4.09 21.16
CA TRP A 178 -7.80 3.13 21.11
C TRP A 178 -6.46 3.74 20.65
N PHE A 179 -6.50 4.91 19.99
CA PHE A 179 -5.33 5.60 19.44
C PHE A 179 -4.76 6.69 20.36
N ARG A 180 -5.45 7.03 21.46
CA ARG A 180 -5.07 8.15 22.36
C ARG A 180 -3.71 7.95 23.02
N GLU A 181 -3.37 6.70 23.33
CA GLU A 181 -2.13 6.34 24.03
C GLU A 181 -0.94 6.10 23.10
N LYS A 182 -1.14 6.24 21.79
CA LYS A 182 -0.09 5.99 20.79
C LYS A 182 0.63 7.30 20.47
N ASP A 183 1.93 7.27 20.33
CA ASP A 183 2.65 8.40 19.75
C ASP A 183 2.52 8.40 18.24
N PHE A 184 2.35 9.60 17.69
CA PHE A 184 2.32 9.81 16.25
C PHE A 184 3.47 10.74 15.84
N VAL A 185 4.36 10.24 15.00
CA VAL A 185 5.53 10.95 14.48
C VAL A 185 5.36 11.12 12.97
N ILE A 186 5.41 12.35 12.50
CA ILE A 186 5.32 12.70 11.09
C ILE A 186 6.70 13.21 10.65
N ALA A 187 7.23 12.56 9.62
CA ALA A 187 8.51 12.88 9.03
C ALA A 187 8.32 13.89 7.88
N ALA A 188 9.13 14.96 7.85
CA ALA A 188 9.02 16.05 6.88
C ALA A 188 10.38 16.74 6.64
N GLY A 189 10.46 17.61 5.64
CA GLY A 189 11.64 18.42 5.33
C GLY A 189 11.34 19.92 5.33
N LEU A 190 12.25 20.74 5.87
CA LEU A 190 12.26 22.19 5.63
C LEU A 190 13.10 22.48 4.39
N LEU A 191 12.58 23.29 3.47
CA LEU A 191 13.37 23.77 2.34
C LEU A 191 14.36 24.83 2.80
N ASN A 192 15.63 24.68 2.43
CA ASN A 192 16.71 25.59 2.86
C ASN A 192 17.33 26.44 1.74
N SER A 193 16.81 26.32 0.51
CA SER A 193 17.34 26.98 -0.68
C SER A 193 16.80 28.40 -0.96
N LYS A 194 17.48 29.11 -1.87
CA LYS A 194 17.41 30.56 -2.14
C LYS A 194 16.05 31.15 -2.51
N VAL A 195 15.23 30.41 -3.27
CA VAL A 195 14.07 30.97 -4.01
C VAL A 195 12.75 30.85 -3.25
N VAL A 196 12.74 30.05 -2.21
CA VAL A 196 11.56 29.51 -1.54
C VAL A 196 10.73 30.60 -0.81
N LEU A 197 11.29 31.80 -0.56
CA LEU A 197 10.64 32.86 0.23
C LEU A 197 10.35 34.15 -0.55
N HIS A 198 10.30 34.09 -1.89
CA HIS A 198 10.22 35.30 -2.71
C HIS A 198 8.77 35.68 -3.09
N ALA A 199 8.42 36.98 -2.99
CA ALA A 199 7.11 37.51 -3.36
C ALA A 199 7.11 38.43 -4.59
N THR A 200 8.27 38.88 -5.05
CA THR A 200 8.40 39.85 -6.15
C THR A 200 9.09 39.17 -7.34
N GLY A 201 8.73 39.41 -8.59
CA GLY A 201 9.41 38.75 -9.73
C GLY A 201 10.83 39.30 -10.02
N GLY A 202 11.57 39.75 -9.00
CA GLY A 202 12.84 40.47 -9.14
C GLY A 202 14.07 39.60 -8.87
N LEU A 203 14.91 39.43 -9.89
CA LEU A 203 16.14 38.62 -9.94
C LEU A 203 17.31 39.18 -9.08
N GLY A 204 17.08 39.67 -7.86
CA GLY A 204 18.07 40.51 -7.16
C GLY A 204 18.50 40.11 -5.75
N SER A 205 17.72 39.32 -5.00
CA SER A 205 17.97 39.17 -3.55
C SER A 205 17.67 37.78 -3.01
N THR A 206 18.62 37.26 -2.23
CA THR A 206 18.75 35.86 -1.81
C THR A 206 18.21 35.64 -0.39
N ASN A 207 17.33 34.65 -0.21
CA ASN A 207 16.97 34.12 1.11
C ASN A 207 17.73 32.81 1.34
N GLN A 208 18.71 32.73 2.24
CA GLN A 208 19.37 31.44 2.53
C GLN A 208 19.00 30.99 3.94
N VAL A 209 18.43 29.80 4.09
CA VAL A 209 18.43 29.14 5.41
C VAL A 209 19.84 28.63 5.62
N TYR A 210 20.66 29.41 6.31
CA TYR A 210 21.93 28.93 6.80
C TYR A 210 21.67 28.07 8.03
N SER A 211 21.65 26.75 7.86
CA SER A 211 21.77 25.87 9.02
C SER A 211 23.12 26.16 9.68
N VAL A 212 23.11 26.81 10.84
CA VAL A 212 24.29 26.79 11.71
C VAL A 212 24.25 25.45 12.42
N ASN A 213 25.00 24.53 11.82
CA ASN A 213 25.47 23.28 12.38
C ASN A 213 24.35 22.25 12.63
N SER A 214 24.35 21.18 11.82
CA SER A 214 24.06 19.87 12.42
C SER A 214 24.93 19.66 13.66
N ALA A 215 24.58 18.72 14.55
CA ALA A 215 25.30 18.54 15.82
C ALA A 215 26.83 18.32 15.64
N ASP A 216 27.29 18.04 14.42
CA ASP A 216 28.67 17.87 13.98
C ASP A 216 29.32 19.07 13.25
N GLY A 217 28.59 20.17 13.04
CA GLY A 217 29.07 21.35 12.32
C GLY A 217 28.87 21.32 10.80
N SER A 218 28.30 20.26 10.24
CA SER A 218 28.02 20.19 8.80
C SER A 218 26.89 21.15 8.39
N LYS A 219 26.95 21.64 7.14
CA LYS A 219 25.89 22.44 6.54
C LYS A 219 24.97 21.51 5.78
N LEU A 220 23.71 21.41 6.20
CA LEU A 220 22.72 20.67 5.45
C LEU A 220 22.38 21.45 4.18
N ARG A 221 22.40 20.80 3.02
CA ARG A 221 22.06 21.40 1.72
C ARG A 221 20.71 20.88 1.25
N ASN A 222 19.97 21.70 0.53
CA ASN A 222 18.61 21.47 0.00
C ASN A 222 17.50 21.37 1.06
N PHE A 223 17.67 20.51 2.07
CA PHE A 223 16.65 20.19 3.06
C PHE A 223 17.20 20.12 4.50
N VAL A 224 16.39 20.51 5.47
CA VAL A 224 16.63 20.29 6.90
C VAL A 224 15.56 19.34 7.45
N PRO A 225 15.91 18.19 8.05
CA PRO A 225 14.95 17.24 8.59
C PRO A 225 14.06 17.86 9.68
N MET A 226 12.74 17.61 9.58
CA MET A 226 11.73 18.05 10.54
C MET A 226 10.95 16.87 11.10
N CYS A 227 10.84 16.82 12.42
CA CYS A 227 10.05 15.85 13.17
C CYS A 227 8.80 16.53 13.75
N LEU A 228 7.62 16.28 13.17
CA LEU A 228 6.36 16.80 13.70
C LEU A 228 5.70 15.69 14.52
N SER A 229 5.50 15.87 15.82
CA SER A 229 5.00 14.80 16.68
C SER A 229 3.82 15.21 17.56
N GLY A 230 2.88 14.28 17.69
CA GLY A 230 1.81 14.31 18.68
C GLY A 230 1.96 13.10 19.60
N VAL A 231 2.24 13.33 20.87
CA VAL A 231 2.60 12.24 21.81
C VAL A 231 1.51 12.00 22.84
N ALA A 232 1.45 10.79 23.40
CA ALA A 232 0.53 10.46 24.47
C ALA A 232 0.84 11.23 25.77
N ASN A 233 -0.12 11.29 26.69
CA ASN A 233 0.06 11.97 27.97
C ASN A 233 1.25 11.39 28.75
N GLY A 234 2.13 12.27 29.26
CA GLY A 234 3.34 11.88 30.00
C GLY A 234 4.54 11.49 29.12
N ARG A 235 4.38 11.47 27.79
CA ARG A 235 5.46 11.26 26.82
C ARG A 235 6.08 12.59 26.40
N LYS A 236 7.29 12.54 25.84
CA LYS A 236 8.01 13.72 25.32
C LYS A 236 7.95 13.74 23.80
N ALA A 237 7.44 14.87 23.26
CA ALA A 237 7.54 15.16 21.84
C ALA A 237 9.00 15.43 21.48
N ALA A 238 9.51 14.74 20.46
CA ALA A 238 10.85 15.00 19.95
C ALA A 238 10.96 16.47 19.47
N PRO A 239 12.14 17.11 19.62
CA PRO A 239 12.38 18.43 19.04
C PRO A 239 12.08 18.42 17.54
N VAL A 240 11.55 19.53 17.02
CA VAL A 240 11.20 19.63 15.60
C VAL A 240 12.44 19.45 14.72
N PHE A 241 13.53 20.11 15.09
CA PHE A 241 14.79 20.01 14.37
C PHE A 241 15.71 19.05 15.09
N VAL A 242 16.16 18.04 14.36
CA VAL A 242 16.97 16.97 14.94
C VAL A 242 18.41 17.43 15.21
N SER A 243 18.88 18.39 14.41
CA SER A 243 20.17 19.08 14.52
C SER A 243 20.20 20.20 15.57
N GLY A 244 19.11 20.45 16.31
CA GLY A 244 18.99 21.58 17.22
C GLY A 244 18.48 22.86 16.53
N PRO A 245 18.57 24.02 17.20
CA PRO A 245 18.07 25.30 16.67
C PRO A 245 18.62 25.61 15.28
N GLN A 246 17.77 26.12 14.40
CA GLN A 246 18.15 26.50 13.03
C GLN A 246 18.22 28.02 12.90
N GLU A 247 18.99 28.57 11.95
CA GLU A 247 19.03 30.00 11.66
C GLU A 247 18.51 30.24 10.23
N VAL A 248 17.60 31.19 10.05
CA VAL A 248 17.14 31.61 8.72
C VAL A 248 17.65 33.01 8.42
N ILE A 249 18.22 33.20 7.23
CA ILE A 249 18.71 34.49 6.74
C ILE A 249 17.88 34.93 5.54
N TYR A 250 17.18 36.06 5.68
CA TYR A 250 16.21 36.52 4.67
C TYR A 250 16.81 37.47 3.61
N SER A 251 17.97 38.08 3.86
CA SER A 251 18.62 38.95 2.88
C SER A 251 20.12 39.09 3.17
N GLU A 252 20.95 38.96 2.13
CA GLU A 252 22.39 39.26 2.18
C GLU A 252 22.67 40.74 2.49
N GLU A 253 21.81 41.64 2.01
CA GLU A 253 21.93 43.09 2.21
C GLU A 253 21.37 43.54 3.57
N SER A 254 20.26 42.94 4.01
CA SER A 254 19.54 43.36 5.24
C SER A 254 19.89 42.54 6.49
N LYS A 255 20.72 41.49 6.37
CA LYS A 255 21.28 40.66 7.47
C LYS A 255 20.29 40.23 8.58
N TRP A 256 19.01 40.09 8.28
CA TRP A 256 18.03 39.58 9.24
C TRP A 256 18.32 38.11 9.53
N ARG A 257 18.57 37.80 10.80
CA ARG A 257 18.92 36.48 11.30
C ARG A 257 17.93 36.06 12.35
N ILE A 258 17.27 34.93 12.13
CA ILE A 258 16.22 34.46 13.02
C ILE A 258 16.54 33.07 13.51
N PRO A 259 16.82 32.90 14.81
CA PRO A 259 16.91 31.57 15.40
C PRO A 259 15.50 30.95 15.43
N LEU A 260 15.36 29.83 14.75
CA LEU A 260 14.24 28.92 14.83
C LEU A 260 14.52 27.90 15.94
N THR A 261 13.99 28.18 17.13
CA THR A 261 13.96 27.24 18.24
C THR A 261 12.54 26.70 18.37
N ALA A 262 12.23 25.59 17.71
CA ALA A 262 10.93 24.95 17.86
C ALA A 262 11.01 23.87 18.95
N ASN A 263 10.77 24.28 20.20
CA ASN A 263 10.95 23.38 21.33
C ASN A 263 9.95 22.23 21.34
N HIS A 264 8.67 22.43 20.99
CA HIS A 264 7.74 21.31 20.77
C HIS A 264 6.59 21.69 19.81
N PRO A 265 6.28 20.88 18.77
CA PRO A 265 5.25 21.16 17.78
C PRO A 265 3.80 21.01 18.29
N GLN A 266 3.57 21.08 19.60
CA GLN A 266 2.34 20.56 20.23
C GLN A 266 1.07 21.17 19.63
N ASN A 267 1.03 22.45 19.29
CA ASN A 267 -0.15 23.09 18.73
C ASN A 267 -0.34 22.96 17.21
N LEU A 268 0.36 22.05 16.53
CA LEU A 268 0.19 21.81 15.10
C LEU A 268 -1.19 21.25 14.77
N ASN A 269 -1.82 21.82 13.75
CA ASN A 269 -3.00 21.21 13.14
C ASN A 269 -2.61 19.89 12.46
N LEU A 270 -3.45 18.87 12.64
CA LEU A 270 -3.25 17.52 12.11
C LEU A 270 -3.10 17.52 10.58
N LEU A 271 -4.08 18.11 9.90
CA LEU A 271 -4.14 18.10 8.43
C LEU A 271 -2.94 18.81 7.86
N ASP A 272 -2.61 19.97 8.42
CA ASP A 272 -1.45 20.75 8.00
C ASP A 272 -0.14 19.94 8.10
N ALA A 273 0.13 19.30 9.24
CA ALA A 273 1.34 18.49 9.42
C ALA A 273 1.41 17.32 8.41
N THR A 274 0.29 16.66 8.13
CA THR A 274 0.24 15.58 7.13
C THR A 274 0.41 16.07 5.70
N ILE A 275 -0.16 17.24 5.37
CA ILE A 275 -0.01 17.90 4.06
C ILE A 275 1.46 18.20 3.81
N ALA A 276 2.14 18.79 4.79
CA ALA A 276 3.57 19.07 4.75
C ALA A 276 4.40 17.81 4.46
N SER A 277 4.10 16.71 5.15
CA SER A 277 4.81 15.44 4.97
C SER A 277 4.56 14.72 3.64
N SER A 278 3.78 15.31 2.73
CA SER A 278 3.40 14.66 1.46
C SER A 278 3.68 15.52 0.23
N SER A 279 4.26 16.71 0.41
CA SER A 279 4.62 17.65 -0.64
C SER A 279 5.83 17.20 -1.47
N ALA A 280 5.81 16.01 -2.08
CA ALA A 280 6.99 15.43 -2.73
C ALA A 280 7.50 16.33 -3.85
N ILE A 281 6.59 16.96 -4.59
CA ILE A 281 6.88 17.88 -5.70
C ILE A 281 7.54 19.18 -5.21
N ALA A 282 7.51 19.47 -3.91
CA ALA A 282 8.12 20.68 -3.34
C ALA A 282 9.65 20.74 -3.51
N PHE A 283 10.33 19.64 -3.85
CA PHE A 283 11.74 19.73 -4.24
C PHE A 283 11.93 20.61 -5.48
N LEU A 284 10.93 20.71 -6.37
CA LEU A 284 10.96 21.64 -7.51
C LEU A 284 10.83 23.10 -7.07
N ALA A 285 10.44 23.40 -5.84
CA ALA A 285 10.53 24.75 -5.30
C ALA A 285 11.95 25.12 -4.86
N SER A 286 12.91 24.19 -4.93
CA SER A 286 14.29 24.39 -4.52
C SER A 286 15.21 24.65 -5.71
N GLU A 287 15.77 25.86 -5.78
CA GLU A 287 16.72 26.26 -6.82
C GLU A 287 17.93 25.34 -6.89
N SER A 288 18.48 25.01 -5.72
CA SER A 288 19.64 24.13 -5.63
C SER A 288 19.28 22.72 -6.09
N SER A 289 18.11 22.22 -5.73
CA SER A 289 17.64 20.92 -6.23
C SER A 289 17.50 20.94 -7.74
N ILE A 290 16.89 21.99 -8.33
CA ILE A 290 16.74 22.15 -9.79
C ILE A 290 18.10 22.30 -10.49
N GLY A 291 19.03 23.05 -9.90
CA GLY A 291 20.37 23.27 -10.41
C GLY A 291 21.19 21.98 -10.52
N GLU A 292 21.04 21.07 -9.55
CA GLU A 292 21.63 19.73 -9.61
C GLU A 292 20.97 18.86 -10.69
N MET A 293 19.67 19.05 -10.99
CA MET A 293 19.00 18.29 -12.07
C MET A 293 19.40 18.75 -13.47
N ILE A 294 19.64 20.05 -13.65
CA ILE A 294 19.83 20.65 -14.98
C ILE A 294 21.03 21.62 -14.92
N PRO A 295 22.28 21.13 -14.91
CA PRO A 295 23.46 21.98 -14.72
C PRO A 295 23.66 23.05 -15.82
N SER A 296 22.91 22.99 -16.93
CA SER A 296 22.92 23.99 -18.00
C SER A 296 21.51 24.29 -18.52
N LEU A 297 20.88 25.36 -18.06
CA LEU A 297 19.68 25.92 -18.69
C LEU A 297 20.05 26.85 -19.85
N ASN A 298 19.21 26.87 -20.89
CA ASN A 298 19.34 27.78 -22.03
C ASN A 298 19.15 29.25 -21.61
N GLU A 299 19.70 30.17 -22.41
CA GLU A 299 19.52 31.63 -22.27
C GLU A 299 18.02 32.00 -22.31
N GLY A 300 17.40 32.17 -21.14
CA GLY A 300 16.00 32.63 -21.01
C GLY A 300 15.20 31.99 -19.88
N LEU A 301 15.61 30.84 -19.35
CA LEU A 301 15.03 30.22 -18.15
C LEU A 301 16.12 30.08 -17.09
N THR A 302 15.85 30.56 -15.89
CA THR A 302 16.75 30.40 -14.75
C THR A 302 16.14 29.43 -13.74
N PHE A 303 16.98 28.78 -12.92
CA PHE A 303 16.52 27.86 -11.86
C PHE A 303 15.54 28.57 -10.91
N GLU A 304 15.76 29.86 -10.67
CA GLU A 304 14.93 30.70 -9.83
C GLU A 304 13.54 30.91 -10.42
N TRP A 305 13.43 31.07 -11.74
CA TRP A 305 12.12 31.19 -12.36
C TRP A 305 11.30 29.91 -12.19
N ILE A 306 11.90 28.73 -12.43
CA ILE A 306 11.22 27.43 -12.26
C ILE A 306 10.82 27.25 -10.80
N SER A 307 11.76 27.42 -9.88
CA SER A 307 11.52 27.30 -8.43
C SER A 307 10.38 28.18 -7.94
N TYR A 308 10.28 29.40 -8.48
CA TYR A 308 9.20 30.32 -8.16
C TYR A 308 7.83 29.84 -8.67
N GLN A 309 7.75 29.27 -9.87
CA GLN A 309 6.49 28.72 -10.41
C GLN A 309 5.99 27.51 -9.63
N GLU A 310 6.90 26.76 -9.01
CA GLU A 310 6.62 25.53 -8.28
C GLU A 310 6.47 25.77 -6.75
N ALA A 311 6.62 27.01 -6.28
CA ALA A 311 6.59 27.35 -4.86
C ALA A 311 5.27 26.98 -4.15
N ASP A 312 4.14 26.94 -4.87
CA ASP A 312 2.84 26.55 -4.29
C ASP A 312 2.73 25.05 -3.97
N PHE A 313 3.66 24.23 -4.47
CA PHE A 313 3.83 22.84 -4.05
C PHE A 313 4.50 22.70 -2.69
N ALA A 314 5.20 23.75 -2.21
CA ALA A 314 5.88 23.80 -0.93
C ALA A 314 5.05 24.62 0.08
N PRO A 315 4.31 23.99 1.02
CA PRO A 315 3.46 24.72 1.94
C PRO A 315 4.27 25.73 2.78
N PRO A 316 3.82 26.99 2.86
CA PRO A 316 4.44 27.97 3.75
C PRO A 316 4.12 27.66 5.21
N ILE A 317 5.11 27.86 6.08
CA ILE A 317 4.99 27.70 7.52
C ILE A 317 5.46 28.96 8.24
N ARG A 318 4.95 29.18 9.44
CA ARG A 318 5.33 30.27 10.35
C ARG A 318 5.74 29.68 11.69
N PHE A 319 6.91 30.10 12.18
CA PHE A 319 7.40 29.72 13.50
C PHE A 319 6.96 30.74 14.57
N GLY A 320 6.17 30.28 15.53
CA GLY A 320 5.90 30.98 16.78
C GLY A 320 6.88 30.58 17.89
N ASN A 321 6.76 31.20 19.07
CA ASN A 321 7.63 30.86 20.21
C ASN A 321 7.40 29.43 20.74
N ASP A 322 6.21 28.87 20.53
CA ASP A 322 5.75 27.58 21.07
C ASP A 322 4.98 26.74 20.04
N ARG A 323 4.87 27.19 18.78
CA ARG A 323 4.05 26.54 17.75
C ARG A 323 4.62 26.73 16.36
N ILE A 324 4.26 25.80 15.47
CA ILE A 324 4.40 25.95 14.02
C ILE A 324 2.99 26.10 13.46
N GLU A 325 2.82 26.98 12.48
CA GLU A 325 1.55 27.21 11.80
C GLU A 325 1.76 27.07 10.30
N ILE A 326 1.00 26.21 9.63
CA ILE A 326 1.06 26.09 8.18
C ILE A 326 0.02 27.00 7.58
N LEU A 327 0.44 27.80 6.61
CA LEU A 327 -0.40 28.81 5.99
C LEU A 327 -0.98 28.23 4.70
N LYS A 328 -2.29 28.41 4.51
CA LYS A 328 -3.01 27.88 3.33
C LYS A 328 -2.69 28.63 2.04
N THR A 329 -2.34 29.90 2.19
CA THR A 329 -1.96 30.82 1.12
C THR A 329 -0.86 31.71 1.63
N LEU A 330 0.07 32.04 0.74
CA LEU A 330 1.01 33.12 0.97
C LEU A 330 0.60 34.30 0.10
N GLU A 331 0.19 35.40 0.73
CA GLU A 331 0.12 36.67 0.01
C GLU A 331 1.55 37.15 -0.27
N ARG A 332 1.71 37.97 -1.31
CA ARG A 332 3.01 38.57 -1.64
C ARG A 332 3.49 39.42 -0.46
N ALA A 333 4.42 38.90 0.33
CA ALA A 333 5.00 39.55 1.50
C ALA A 333 6.42 40.04 1.22
N SER A 334 6.77 41.22 1.72
CA SER A 334 8.13 41.78 1.70
C SER A 334 9.10 40.95 2.56
N TYR A 335 10.42 41.15 2.36
CA TYR A 335 11.44 40.48 3.19
C TYR A 335 11.27 40.74 4.68
N ASP A 336 10.94 41.98 5.04
CA ASP A 336 10.73 42.35 6.44
C ASP A 336 9.49 41.65 7.01
N GLU A 337 8.45 41.43 6.21
CA GLU A 337 7.27 40.66 6.65
C GLU A 337 7.61 39.17 6.84
N PHE A 338 8.37 38.56 5.91
CA PHE A 338 8.84 37.18 6.05
C PHE A 338 9.73 36.98 7.29
N ALA A 339 10.67 37.90 7.51
CA ALA A 339 11.53 37.91 8.69
C ALA A 339 10.72 38.14 9.96
N ASN A 340 9.93 39.21 10.05
CA ASN A 340 9.13 39.51 11.24
C ASN A 340 8.15 38.38 11.59
N GLN A 341 7.64 37.67 10.60
CA GLN A 341 6.75 36.52 10.79
C GLN A 341 7.47 35.18 10.91
N LYS A 342 8.81 35.12 10.83
CA LYS A 342 9.61 33.89 10.91
C LYS A 342 9.07 32.80 9.99
N MET A 343 8.82 33.15 8.73
CA MET A 343 8.21 32.24 7.76
C MET A 343 9.26 31.40 7.03
N ALA A 344 8.92 30.15 6.72
CA ALA A 344 9.71 29.24 5.90
C ALA A 344 8.77 28.40 5.00
N ARG A 345 9.30 27.44 4.24
CA ARG A 345 8.45 26.44 3.55
C ARG A 345 8.92 25.03 3.83
N VAL A 346 7.97 24.11 3.79
CA VAL A 346 8.19 22.68 3.99
C VAL A 346 7.99 21.93 2.68
N ALA A 347 8.61 20.77 2.63
CA ALA A 347 8.48 19.78 1.59
C ALA A 347 8.17 18.44 2.24
N ASP A 348 7.74 17.47 1.42
CA ASP A 348 7.83 16.08 1.85
C ASP A 348 9.29 15.84 2.24
N GLY A 349 9.50 15.16 3.37
CA GLY A 349 10.78 14.52 3.62
C GLY A 349 11.12 13.58 2.47
N GLY A 350 10.10 13.17 1.70
CA GLY A 350 10.12 12.71 0.33
C GLY A 350 10.96 11.46 0.20
N TYR A 351 11.62 11.39 -0.94
CA TYR A 351 12.71 10.47 -1.23
C TYR A 351 13.90 10.54 -0.26
N LEU A 352 13.93 11.55 0.61
CA LEU A 352 15.00 11.85 1.55
C LEU A 352 14.78 11.16 2.91
N ASP A 353 13.57 10.69 3.19
CA ASP A 353 13.23 9.93 4.42
C ASP A 353 12.27 8.76 4.22
N ASN A 354 12.21 8.19 3.01
CA ASN A 354 11.43 6.99 2.63
C ASN A 354 11.65 5.73 3.51
N THR A 355 12.31 5.89 4.64
CA THR A 355 12.21 5.06 5.82
C THR A 355 12.02 5.96 7.05
N SER A 356 10.77 6.21 7.47
CA SER A 356 10.41 7.01 8.65
C SER A 356 11.03 6.49 9.98
N VAL A 357 11.68 5.33 9.90
CA VAL A 357 12.62 4.72 10.86
C VAL A 357 13.49 5.73 11.58
N VAL A 358 14.19 6.62 10.87
CA VAL A 358 15.20 7.48 11.51
C VAL A 358 14.54 8.43 12.52
N PHE A 359 13.39 8.99 12.17
CA PHE A 359 12.58 9.81 13.07
C PHE A 359 11.98 8.98 14.21
N GLN A 360 11.61 7.72 13.96
CA GLN A 360 11.14 6.82 15.00
C GLN A 360 12.22 6.49 16.03
N LEU A 361 13.44 6.20 15.59
CA LEU A 361 14.58 5.95 16.49
C LEU A 361 14.91 7.20 17.31
N ARG A 362 14.88 8.38 16.69
CA ARG A 362 15.06 9.66 17.40
C ARG A 362 14.00 9.85 18.47
N HIS A 363 12.74 9.59 18.13
CA HIS A 363 11.63 9.68 19.07
C HIS A 363 11.74 8.67 20.23
N MET A 364 12.17 7.44 19.93
CA MET A 364 12.46 6.42 20.94
C MET A 364 13.56 6.88 21.89
N LYS A 365 14.65 7.48 21.38
CA LYS A 365 15.73 8.03 22.20
C LYS A 365 15.24 9.10 23.18
N GLU A 366 14.45 10.07 22.70
CA GLU A 366 13.92 11.16 23.53
C GLU A 366 13.02 10.67 24.67
N ASN A 367 12.45 9.48 24.51
CA ASN A 367 11.60 8.84 25.50
C ASN A 367 12.28 7.71 26.29
N GLY A 368 13.58 7.46 26.07
CA GLY A 368 14.33 6.41 26.76
C GLY A 368 13.98 4.97 26.31
N ASP A 369 13.31 4.84 25.17
CA ASP A 369 12.88 3.55 24.59
C ASP A 369 13.87 3.02 23.55
N LEU A 370 14.83 3.84 23.07
CA LEU A 370 15.96 3.36 22.26
C LEU A 370 17.05 2.79 23.19
N LYS A 371 16.95 1.50 23.48
CA LYS A 371 17.86 0.72 24.33
C LYS A 371 17.99 -0.70 23.79
N ASP A 372 18.93 -1.47 24.33
CA ASP A 372 19.15 -2.84 23.89
C ASP A 372 17.86 -3.69 23.92
N GLY A 373 17.63 -4.40 22.82
CA GLY A 373 16.41 -5.17 22.60
C GLY A 373 15.24 -4.34 22.08
N PHE A 374 15.48 -3.15 21.51
CA PHE A 374 14.40 -2.39 20.87
C PHE A 374 13.78 -3.17 19.71
N HIS A 375 12.51 -2.90 19.44
CA HIS A 375 11.72 -3.61 18.43
C HIS A 375 11.01 -2.61 17.51
N LEU A 376 11.32 -2.69 16.21
CA LEU A 376 10.77 -1.82 15.18
C LEU A 376 10.18 -2.65 14.04
N VAL A 377 9.00 -2.26 13.56
CA VAL A 377 8.36 -2.83 12.37
C VAL A 377 8.28 -1.75 11.30
N LEU A 378 8.91 -1.99 10.16
CA LEU A 378 8.93 -1.10 9.01
C LEU A 378 8.04 -1.67 7.90
N PHE A 379 7.06 -0.90 7.47
CA PHE A 379 6.34 -1.13 6.23
C PHE A 379 6.91 -0.21 5.15
N VAL A 380 7.48 -0.78 4.08
CA VAL A 380 7.99 -0.04 2.92
C VAL A 380 7.11 -0.34 1.73
N ASN A 381 6.43 0.68 1.23
CA ASN A 381 5.48 0.56 0.14
C ASN A 381 6.01 1.37 -1.06
N GLY A 382 6.62 0.67 -2.01
CA GLY A 382 7.32 1.27 -3.16
C GLY A 382 6.70 0.90 -4.51
N SER A 383 6.85 1.81 -5.47
CA SER A 383 6.66 1.55 -6.89
C SER A 383 7.97 1.19 -7.61
N ASP A 384 9.12 1.27 -6.94
CA ASP A 384 10.41 1.10 -7.62
C ASP A 384 10.95 -0.32 -7.46
N GLU A 385 11.60 -0.83 -8.50
CA GLU A 385 12.37 -2.07 -8.42
C GLU A 385 13.48 -1.93 -7.36
N GLY A 386 13.67 -2.99 -6.56
CA GLY A 386 14.68 -2.98 -5.50
C GLY A 386 16.11 -2.90 -6.05
N VAL A 387 17.04 -2.39 -5.23
CA VAL A 387 18.47 -2.43 -5.51
C VAL A 387 19.09 -3.72 -4.95
N LYS A 388 20.10 -4.26 -5.65
CA LYS A 388 20.90 -5.36 -5.10
C LYS A 388 21.97 -4.81 -4.16
N TYR A 389 21.85 -5.11 -2.87
CA TYR A 389 22.79 -4.70 -1.83
C TYR A 389 23.21 -5.90 -0.98
N HIS A 390 24.52 -6.18 -0.94
CA HIS A 390 25.11 -7.35 -0.27
C HIS A 390 24.38 -8.68 -0.53
N GLY A 391 23.94 -8.91 -1.78
CA GLY A 391 23.27 -10.15 -2.18
C GLY A 391 21.74 -10.18 -1.94
N TYR A 392 21.17 -9.13 -1.35
CA TYR A 392 19.72 -8.96 -1.17
C TYR A 392 19.16 -7.96 -2.16
N GLU A 393 17.95 -8.21 -2.66
CA GLU A 393 17.19 -7.24 -3.46
C GLU A 393 16.24 -6.47 -2.52
N MET A 394 16.47 -5.18 -2.29
CA MET A 394 15.68 -4.38 -1.35
C MET A 394 15.47 -2.95 -1.83
N ASN A 395 14.40 -2.29 -1.36
CA ASN A 395 14.15 -0.89 -1.64
C ASN A 395 15.37 -0.03 -1.26
N VAL A 396 15.69 0.96 -2.10
CA VAL A 396 16.82 1.87 -1.89
C VAL A 396 16.75 2.59 -0.55
N GLY A 397 15.55 2.96 -0.08
CA GLY A 397 15.37 3.57 1.24
C GLY A 397 15.77 2.65 2.38
N ILE A 398 15.52 1.34 2.26
CA ILE A 398 16.01 0.37 3.24
C ILE A 398 17.53 0.31 3.19
N ALA A 399 18.12 0.19 1.99
CA ALA A 399 19.56 0.05 1.83
C ALA A 399 20.34 1.25 2.41
N THR A 400 19.82 2.47 2.29
CA THR A 400 20.47 3.69 2.82
C THR A 400 20.49 3.73 4.35
N LEU A 401 19.55 3.07 5.05
CA LEU A 401 19.62 2.89 6.51
C LEU A 401 20.88 2.13 6.95
N PHE A 402 21.43 1.30 6.07
CA PHE A 402 22.62 0.47 6.23
C PHE A 402 23.81 1.01 5.44
N GLY A 403 23.85 2.31 5.14
CA GLY A 403 25.02 2.96 4.56
C GLY A 403 25.18 2.82 3.04
N HIS A 404 24.19 2.28 2.31
CA HIS A 404 24.19 2.36 0.86
C HIS A 404 24.11 3.84 0.41
N ASP A 405 24.89 4.22 -0.60
CA ASP A 405 25.00 5.62 -1.03
C ASP A 405 23.82 6.10 -1.88
N GLY A 406 22.91 5.20 -2.25
CA GLY A 406 21.68 5.51 -3.00
C GLY A 406 21.90 5.81 -4.49
N LEU A 407 23.15 5.71 -4.97
CA LEU A 407 23.51 6.00 -6.35
C LEU A 407 23.33 4.75 -7.24
N SER A 408 22.92 4.97 -8.49
CA SER A 408 22.97 3.90 -9.49
C SER A 408 24.42 3.59 -9.86
N GLU A 409 24.72 2.33 -10.21
CA GLU A 409 26.09 1.92 -10.59
C GLU A 409 26.66 2.76 -11.74
N ALA A 410 25.81 3.17 -12.69
CA ALA A 410 26.18 4.03 -13.81
C ALA A 410 26.65 5.42 -13.35
N HIS A 411 25.91 6.05 -12.43
CA HIS A 411 26.27 7.33 -11.83
C HIS A 411 27.56 7.24 -11.01
N ARG A 412 27.68 6.18 -10.22
CA ARG A 412 28.89 5.88 -9.44
C ARG A 412 30.12 5.80 -10.36
N ALA A 413 29.99 5.08 -11.47
CA ALA A 413 31.04 4.95 -12.47
C ALA A 413 31.39 6.29 -13.14
N GLU A 414 30.41 7.15 -13.39
CA GLU A 414 30.65 8.47 -13.99
C GLU A 414 31.38 9.43 -13.04
N ARG A 415 31.00 9.49 -11.76
CA ARG A 415 31.68 10.32 -10.76
C ARG A 415 33.11 9.86 -10.49
N VAL A 416 33.31 8.54 -10.42
CA VAL A 416 34.65 7.94 -10.33
C VAL A 416 35.49 8.33 -11.55
N LYS A 417 34.91 8.33 -12.76
CA LYS A 417 35.59 8.81 -13.98
C LYS A 417 35.95 10.31 -13.92
N LYS A 418 35.14 11.13 -13.25
CA LYS A 418 35.40 12.56 -13.02
C LYS A 418 36.40 12.83 -11.89
N GLY A 419 36.91 11.78 -11.22
CA GLY A 419 37.87 11.91 -10.11
C GLY A 419 37.24 12.45 -8.82
N GLU A 420 35.92 12.44 -8.73
CA GLU A 420 35.20 12.89 -7.55
C GLU A 420 35.34 11.84 -6.44
N LYS A 421 35.80 12.28 -5.26
CA LYS A 421 35.84 11.41 -4.08
C LYS A 421 34.41 11.23 -3.58
N ILE A 422 33.88 10.02 -3.70
CA ILE A 422 32.64 9.62 -3.04
C ILE A 422 32.99 9.39 -1.56
N GLN A 423 32.88 10.43 -0.73
CA GLN A 423 33.06 10.29 0.71
C GLN A 423 31.71 9.92 1.37
N PRO A 424 31.60 8.77 2.06
CA PRO A 424 30.34 8.34 2.69
C PRO A 424 29.88 9.23 3.86
N GLU A 425 30.70 10.20 4.30
CA GLU A 425 30.44 11.04 5.48
C GLU A 425 29.83 12.42 5.13
N GLU A 426 29.79 12.83 3.86
CA GLU A 426 29.21 14.12 3.43
C GLU A 426 27.94 13.89 2.58
N GLY A 427 26.84 13.54 3.26
CA GLY A 427 25.51 13.40 2.66
C GLY A 427 25.31 12.11 1.85
N SER A 428 24.13 11.50 1.95
CA SER A 428 23.74 10.50 0.96
C SER A 428 23.25 11.25 -0.27
N ILE A 429 23.63 10.80 -1.46
CA ILE A 429 23.16 11.41 -2.69
C ILE A 429 22.09 10.49 -3.25
N TRP A 430 20.83 10.93 -3.14
CA TRP A 430 19.72 10.14 -3.61
C TRP A 430 19.51 10.35 -5.11
N ASN A 431 19.51 9.25 -5.85
CA ASN A 431 19.12 9.25 -7.25
C ASN A 431 17.64 8.91 -7.41
N SER A 432 16.93 9.76 -8.14
CA SER A 432 15.53 9.49 -8.43
C SER A 432 15.33 8.37 -9.42
N PRO A 433 14.28 7.54 -9.28
CA PRO A 433 13.80 6.70 -10.37
C PRO A 433 13.36 7.55 -11.58
N PHE A 434 13.07 8.85 -11.37
CA PHE A 434 12.39 9.70 -12.33
C PHE A 434 13.32 10.49 -13.28
N SER A 435 14.63 10.45 -13.09
CA SER A 435 15.67 11.01 -13.99
C SER A 435 17.03 10.84 -13.35
N ASP A 436 18.12 11.20 -14.05
CA ASP A 436 19.48 11.44 -13.52
C ASP A 436 19.54 12.55 -12.41
N LEU A 437 18.46 12.73 -11.66
CA LEU A 437 18.31 13.61 -10.52
C LEU A 437 19.20 13.14 -9.38
N CYS A 438 20.13 13.99 -8.98
CA CYS A 438 21.12 13.72 -7.95
C CYS A 438 20.92 14.75 -6.83
N MET A 439 20.22 14.39 -5.74
CA MET A 439 19.99 15.31 -4.61
C MET A 439 20.92 14.99 -3.44
N GLU A 440 21.76 15.95 -3.02
CA GLU A 440 22.49 15.87 -1.76
C GLU A 440 21.52 16.02 -0.58
N ILE A 441 21.45 15.00 0.28
CA ILE A 441 20.58 14.96 1.45
C ILE A 441 21.30 14.47 2.71
N PRO A 442 20.78 14.79 3.91
CA PRO A 442 21.23 14.16 5.14
C PRO A 442 21.22 12.64 5.03
N SER A 443 22.33 11.98 5.39
CA SER A 443 22.40 10.52 5.34
C SER A 443 21.46 9.88 6.38
N PRO A 444 20.54 8.98 5.98
CA PRO A 444 19.69 8.24 6.90
C PRO A 444 20.41 7.00 7.49
N HIS A 445 21.71 6.82 7.25
CA HIS A 445 22.49 5.70 7.77
C HIS A 445 22.46 5.67 9.30
N VAL A 446 21.82 4.66 9.87
CA VAL A 446 21.62 4.50 11.31
C VAL A 446 21.87 3.09 11.81
N PHE A 447 22.14 2.12 10.93
CA PHE A 447 22.48 0.74 11.29
C PHE A 447 23.80 0.29 10.67
N GLU A 448 24.55 -0.55 11.38
CA GLU A 448 25.77 -1.18 10.87
C GLU A 448 25.50 -2.03 9.60
N THR A 449 26.46 -2.12 8.68
CA THR A 449 26.34 -2.92 7.44
C THR A 449 26.49 -4.42 7.67
N GLU A 450 27.20 -4.80 8.76
CA GLU A 450 27.57 -6.18 9.09
C GLU A 450 26.40 -7.17 8.99
N PRO A 451 25.17 -6.85 9.48
CA PRO A 451 24.06 -7.79 9.41
C PRO A 451 23.70 -8.23 8.00
N LEU A 452 23.90 -7.36 7.00
CA LEU A 452 23.66 -7.66 5.59
C LEU A 452 24.86 -8.35 4.95
N GLU A 453 26.09 -7.90 5.24
CA GLU A 453 27.32 -8.51 4.74
C GLU A 453 27.49 -9.97 5.16
N ASN A 454 27.16 -10.27 6.43
CA ASN A 454 27.31 -11.60 7.02
C ASN A 454 26.08 -12.50 6.82
N ASN A 455 25.12 -12.09 5.99
CA ASN A 455 23.87 -12.81 5.75
C ASN A 455 23.10 -13.18 7.03
N THR A 456 23.13 -12.31 8.02
CA THR A 456 22.35 -12.50 9.26
C THR A 456 20.89 -12.04 9.11
N ALA A 457 20.57 -11.32 8.03
CA ALA A 457 19.21 -10.99 7.65
C ALA A 457 18.42 -12.28 7.37
N ILE A 458 17.41 -12.54 8.19
CA ILE A 458 16.53 -13.68 8.03
C ILE A 458 15.45 -13.29 7.04
N SER A 459 15.51 -13.84 5.82
CA SER A 459 14.36 -13.83 4.92
C SER A 459 13.26 -14.67 5.56
N MET A 460 12.19 -14.00 5.99
CA MET A 460 11.05 -14.66 6.62
C MET A 460 10.11 -15.19 5.53
N TRP A 461 9.87 -14.36 4.51
CA TRP A 461 8.92 -14.63 3.44
C TRP A 461 9.22 -13.79 2.21
N ASN A 462 8.99 -14.37 1.04
CA ASN A 462 9.01 -13.67 -0.24
C ASN A 462 7.88 -14.25 -1.08
N TRP A 463 7.10 -13.38 -1.68
CA TRP A 463 5.97 -13.72 -2.52
C TRP A 463 5.92 -12.78 -3.72
N LYS A 464 5.48 -13.33 -4.86
CA LYS A 464 5.16 -12.56 -6.06
C LYS A 464 3.78 -12.97 -6.54
N SER A 465 3.04 -12.01 -7.10
CA SER A 465 1.80 -12.30 -7.81
C SER A 465 2.08 -13.19 -9.02
N LYS A 466 1.03 -13.87 -9.51
CA LYS A 466 1.16 -14.80 -10.66
C LYS A 466 1.65 -14.11 -11.93
N ASP A 467 1.34 -12.83 -12.09
CA ASP A 467 1.78 -11.97 -13.18
C ASP A 467 3.06 -11.19 -12.85
N GLU A 468 3.64 -11.44 -11.67
CA GLU A 468 4.84 -10.79 -11.12
C GLU A 468 4.76 -9.27 -10.98
N LYS A 469 3.56 -8.68 -11.12
CA LYS A 469 3.32 -7.23 -10.98
C LYS A 469 3.44 -6.73 -9.54
N ILE A 470 3.26 -7.60 -8.56
CA ILE A 470 3.41 -7.30 -7.14
C ILE A 470 4.44 -8.24 -6.54
N SER A 471 5.39 -7.70 -5.80
CA SER A 471 6.28 -8.45 -4.93
C SER A 471 6.08 -8.02 -3.48
N LEU A 472 6.02 -9.01 -2.58
CA LEU A 472 5.90 -8.81 -1.15
C LEU A 472 7.03 -9.57 -0.46
N GLN A 473 7.73 -8.91 0.46
CA GLN A 473 8.87 -9.50 1.16
C GLN A 473 8.80 -9.18 2.64
N ALA A 474 9.08 -10.17 3.49
CA ALA A 474 9.28 -9.95 4.92
C ALA A 474 10.68 -10.38 5.35
N ARG A 475 11.34 -9.54 6.14
CA ARG A 475 12.68 -9.79 6.68
C ARG A 475 12.73 -9.44 8.15
N LYS A 476 13.57 -10.17 8.88
CA LYS A 476 13.95 -9.87 10.26
C LYS A 476 15.45 -9.67 10.29
N ILE A 477 15.88 -8.48 10.69
CA ILE A 477 17.28 -8.11 10.70
C ILE A 477 17.67 -7.71 12.13
N PRO A 478 18.61 -8.43 12.77
CA PRO A 478 19.25 -7.92 13.99
C PRO A 478 20.09 -6.70 13.59
N VAL A 479 19.96 -5.61 14.33
CA VAL A 479 20.64 -4.35 13.99
C VAL A 479 21.36 -3.78 15.21
N THR A 480 22.48 -3.13 14.96
CA THR A 480 23.16 -2.27 15.91
C THR A 480 23.15 -0.86 15.35
N THR A 481 22.80 0.13 16.16
CA THR A 481 22.81 1.52 15.70
C THR A 481 24.23 2.02 15.43
N VAL A 482 24.41 2.84 14.40
CA VAL A 482 25.62 3.67 14.21
C VAL A 482 25.38 5.09 14.67
N GLU A 483 26.46 5.85 14.91
CA GLU A 483 26.33 7.26 15.25
C GLU A 483 25.82 8.02 14.04
N ASN A 484 24.70 8.72 14.20
CA ASN A 484 24.19 9.66 13.22
C ASN A 484 23.93 10.99 13.90
N LYS A 485 24.87 11.92 13.76
CA LYS A 485 24.84 13.22 14.45
C LYS A 485 23.74 14.13 13.92
N THR A 486 23.44 14.07 12.62
CA THR A 486 22.34 14.82 12.01
C THR A 486 21.02 14.47 12.66
N TYR A 487 20.77 13.18 12.87
CA TYR A 487 19.54 12.68 13.50
C TYR A 487 19.68 12.45 15.01
N GLY A 488 20.79 12.85 15.62
CA GLY A 488 21.03 12.68 17.05
C GLY A 488 20.90 11.23 17.54
N ILE A 489 21.26 10.24 16.71
CA ILE A 489 21.25 8.81 17.06
C ILE A 489 22.64 8.41 17.57
N SER A 490 22.68 7.68 18.67
CA SER A 490 23.91 7.19 19.28
C SER A 490 24.23 5.78 18.80
N ALA A 491 25.51 5.46 18.62
CA ALA A 491 25.96 4.13 18.22
C ALA A 491 25.80 3.09 19.33
N GLY A 492 25.80 1.81 18.95
CA GLY A 492 25.97 0.67 19.85
C GLY A 492 24.70 0.15 20.52
N VAL A 493 23.51 0.63 20.14
CA VAL A 493 22.24 0.11 20.67
C VAL A 493 21.77 -1.04 19.79
N MET A 494 21.58 -2.22 20.40
CA MET A 494 21.15 -3.41 19.66
C MET A 494 19.63 -3.54 19.63
N GLY A 495 19.08 -4.03 18.53
CA GLY A 495 17.64 -4.27 18.39
C GLY A 495 17.29 -5.18 17.23
N THR A 496 16.02 -5.19 16.88
CA THR A 496 15.50 -5.95 15.74
C THR A 496 14.57 -5.07 14.92
N ILE A 497 14.79 -5.06 13.61
CA ILE A 497 13.87 -4.49 12.64
C ILE A 497 13.18 -5.62 11.86
N TYR A 498 11.86 -5.59 11.84
CA TYR A 498 11.03 -6.39 10.93
C TYR A 498 10.67 -5.50 9.76
N ILE A 499 10.90 -5.95 8.54
CA ILE A 499 10.64 -5.17 7.33
C ILE A 499 9.60 -5.93 6.51
N PHE A 500 8.49 -5.28 6.21
CA PHE A 500 7.45 -5.72 5.27
C PHE A 500 7.50 -4.79 4.07
N GLU A 501 8.03 -5.29 2.98
CA GLU A 501 8.24 -4.56 1.75
C GLU A 501 7.17 -4.97 0.72
N VAL A 502 6.58 -3.98 0.07
CA VAL A 502 5.63 -4.11 -1.03
C VAL A 502 6.20 -3.35 -2.22
N THR A 503 6.29 -4.03 -3.35
CA THR A 503 6.71 -3.44 -4.63
C THR A 503 5.63 -3.66 -5.67
N GLN A 504 5.12 -2.58 -6.26
CA GLN A 504 4.20 -2.64 -7.41
C GLN A 504 4.61 -1.60 -8.48
N PRO A 505 5.40 -2.00 -9.48
CA PRO A 505 5.98 -1.06 -10.46
C PRO A 505 4.99 -0.28 -11.31
N GLU A 506 3.79 -0.82 -11.52
CA GLU A 506 2.74 -0.16 -12.30
C GLU A 506 1.96 0.90 -11.49
N SER A 507 2.16 0.96 -10.18
CA SER A 507 1.49 1.95 -9.33
C SER A 507 2.24 3.27 -9.24
N PHE A 508 1.56 4.31 -8.77
CA PHE A 508 2.14 5.63 -8.58
C PHE A 508 1.68 6.22 -7.24
N PRO A 509 2.36 7.25 -6.67
CA PRO A 509 1.87 7.92 -5.47
C PRO A 509 0.57 8.73 -5.66
N MET A 510 0.21 9.07 -6.90
CA MET A 510 -0.94 9.91 -7.24
C MET A 510 -1.81 9.23 -8.30
N PRO A 511 -3.14 9.31 -8.27
CA PRO A 511 -3.99 8.72 -9.29
C PRO A 511 -3.96 9.63 -10.51
N THR A 512 -3.00 9.38 -11.41
CA THR A 512 -2.87 10.16 -12.64
C THR A 512 -4.02 9.81 -13.58
N HIS A 513 -4.20 8.54 -13.95
CA HIS A 513 -5.23 8.10 -14.90
C HIS A 513 -6.28 7.22 -14.21
N ARG A 514 -7.47 7.00 -14.81
CA ARG A 514 -8.55 6.22 -14.17
C ARG A 514 -8.13 4.77 -13.87
N ASP A 515 -7.43 4.11 -14.79
CA ASP A 515 -7.04 2.70 -14.67
C ASP A 515 -6.05 2.44 -13.51
N ILE A 516 -5.41 3.49 -12.97
CA ILE A 516 -4.58 3.35 -11.77
C ILE A 516 -5.40 2.96 -10.54
N LEU A 517 -6.71 3.24 -10.54
CA LEU A 517 -7.60 2.79 -9.48
C LEU A 517 -7.72 1.26 -9.48
N GLU A 518 -7.73 0.63 -10.66
CA GLU A 518 -7.69 -0.83 -10.79
C GLU A 518 -6.34 -1.37 -10.29
N THR A 519 -5.26 -0.61 -10.50
CA THR A 519 -3.93 -0.95 -9.98
C THR A 519 -3.88 -0.91 -8.45
N TYR A 520 -4.48 0.11 -7.82
CA TYR A 520 -4.61 0.18 -6.36
C TYR A 520 -5.57 -0.87 -5.79
N GLU A 521 -6.67 -1.16 -6.49
CA GLU A 521 -7.57 -2.24 -6.12
C GLU A 521 -6.86 -3.59 -6.17
N TYR A 522 -6.14 -3.87 -7.25
CA TYR A 522 -5.34 -5.08 -7.41
C TYR A 522 -4.29 -5.22 -6.30
N LEU A 523 -3.61 -4.12 -5.93
CA LEU A 523 -2.70 -4.08 -4.79
C LEU A 523 -3.39 -4.47 -3.49
N PHE A 524 -4.53 -3.82 -3.22
CA PHE A 524 -5.29 -4.01 -2.00
C PHE A 524 -5.77 -5.44 -1.87
N GLU A 525 -6.41 -5.98 -2.91
CA GLU A 525 -6.91 -7.35 -2.93
C GLU A 525 -5.78 -8.36 -2.83
N THR A 526 -4.64 -8.11 -3.48
CA THR A 526 -3.49 -9.01 -3.42
C THR A 526 -2.93 -9.13 -2.00
N ILE A 527 -2.68 -8.01 -1.32
CA ILE A 527 -2.17 -8.03 0.06
C ILE A 527 -3.22 -8.63 1.00
N ARG A 528 -4.49 -8.22 0.87
CA ARG A 528 -5.58 -8.68 1.73
C ARG A 528 -5.84 -10.18 1.55
N ASN A 529 -6.03 -10.65 0.32
CA ASN A 529 -6.57 -11.97 0.01
C ASN A 529 -5.50 -13.01 -0.38
N GLU A 530 -4.34 -12.61 -0.87
CA GLU A 530 -3.30 -13.57 -1.24
C GLU A 530 -2.20 -13.64 -0.19
N ALA A 531 -1.70 -12.49 0.25
CA ALA A 531 -0.61 -12.45 1.22
C ALA A 531 -1.07 -12.86 2.61
N CYS A 532 -2.16 -12.26 3.11
CA CYS A 532 -2.66 -12.57 4.45
C CYS A 532 -3.38 -13.93 4.51
N ALA A 533 -4.10 -14.34 3.46
CA ALA A 533 -4.81 -15.62 3.45
C ALA A 533 -3.88 -16.84 3.47
N LYS A 534 -2.71 -16.77 2.84
CA LYS A 534 -1.76 -17.92 2.80
C LYS A 534 -1.07 -18.17 4.15
N ASN A 535 -1.49 -17.53 5.24
CA ASN A 535 -0.98 -17.61 6.62
C ASN A 535 0.52 -17.28 6.81
N GLN A 536 1.32 -17.22 5.75
CA GLN A 536 2.74 -16.89 5.81
C GLN A 536 2.94 -15.44 6.27
N ALA A 537 2.34 -14.47 5.58
CA ALA A 537 2.45 -13.07 5.98
C ALA A 537 1.82 -12.81 7.37
N LEU A 538 0.66 -13.42 7.66
CA LEU A 538 0.00 -13.29 8.96
C LEU A 538 0.85 -13.86 10.11
N SER A 539 1.61 -14.93 9.89
CA SER A 539 2.55 -15.48 10.88
C SER A 539 3.70 -14.55 11.21
N HIS A 540 4.24 -13.88 10.20
CA HIS A 540 5.31 -12.91 10.39
C HIS A 540 4.78 -11.62 11.01
N LEU A 541 3.57 -11.17 10.63
CA LEU A 541 2.90 -10.03 11.26
C LEU A 541 2.54 -10.32 12.72
N LYS A 542 2.12 -11.55 13.03
CA LYS A 542 1.91 -12.00 14.41
C LYS A 542 3.18 -11.89 15.23
N GLU A 543 4.30 -12.36 14.70
CA GLU A 543 5.59 -12.23 15.38
C GLU A 543 6.00 -10.76 15.53
N ALA A 544 5.93 -9.99 14.45
CA ALA A 544 6.38 -8.62 14.38
C ALA A 544 5.52 -7.65 15.22
N LEU A 545 4.21 -7.86 15.32
CA LEU A 545 3.30 -7.01 16.11
C LEU A 545 2.93 -7.64 17.46
N ALA A 546 3.51 -8.80 17.78
CA ALA A 546 3.18 -9.62 18.95
C ALA A 546 1.66 -9.86 19.09
N LEU A 547 0.99 -10.15 17.97
CA LEU A 547 -0.46 -10.33 17.92
C LEU A 547 -0.88 -11.56 18.73
N LYS A 548 -1.98 -11.42 19.49
CA LYS A 548 -2.61 -12.50 20.24
C LYS A 548 -3.61 -13.25 19.37
N ILE A 549 -3.11 -13.80 18.26
CA ILE A 549 -3.91 -14.59 17.32
C ILE A 549 -3.46 -16.04 17.30
N ASN A 550 -4.39 -16.97 17.20
CA ASN A 550 -4.16 -18.37 16.92
C ASN A 550 -4.07 -18.49 15.41
N ILE A 551 -2.85 -18.64 14.91
CA ILE A 551 -2.67 -19.03 13.52
C ILE A 551 -2.84 -20.53 13.53
N PRO A 552 -3.89 -21.07 12.89
CA PRO A 552 -4.02 -22.51 12.74
C PRO A 552 -2.71 -23.04 12.15
N THR A 553 -2.13 -24.07 12.76
CA THR A 553 -0.88 -24.70 12.27
C THR A 553 -1.06 -25.39 10.91
N ASP A 554 -2.28 -25.39 10.38
CA ASP A 554 -2.55 -25.70 8.99
C ASP A 554 -2.78 -24.38 8.24
N PRO A 555 -1.99 -24.06 7.20
CA PRO A 555 -2.50 -23.15 6.17
C PRO A 555 -3.82 -23.74 5.68
N HIS A 556 -4.77 -22.95 5.19
CA HIS A 556 -6.02 -23.46 4.60
C HIS A 556 -5.80 -24.84 3.99
N PRO A 557 -6.56 -25.88 4.40
CA PRO A 557 -6.25 -27.26 4.03
C PRO A 557 -5.99 -27.26 2.54
N ILE A 558 -4.82 -27.79 2.13
CA ILE A 558 -4.50 -28.07 0.73
C ILE A 558 -5.83 -28.44 0.07
N PRO A 559 -6.33 -27.64 -0.91
CA PRO A 559 -7.70 -27.77 -1.40
C PRO A 559 -7.98 -29.24 -1.57
N GLU A 560 -8.88 -29.75 -0.74
CA GLU A 560 -8.89 -31.18 -0.57
C GLU A 560 -9.31 -31.80 -1.89
N ILE A 561 -8.42 -32.62 -2.44
CA ILE A 561 -8.65 -33.26 -3.71
C ILE A 561 -9.88 -34.14 -3.57
N VAL A 562 -10.83 -33.99 -4.49
CA VAL A 562 -12.02 -34.83 -4.52
C VAL A 562 -11.57 -36.26 -4.80
N LYS A 563 -11.92 -37.19 -3.92
CA LYS A 563 -11.52 -38.59 -4.05
C LYS A 563 -12.63 -39.46 -4.61
N LYS A 564 -12.23 -40.62 -5.12
CA LYS A 564 -13.12 -41.67 -5.57
C LYS A 564 -14.09 -42.06 -4.46
N ASN A 565 -15.38 -42.13 -4.81
CA ASN A 565 -16.50 -42.47 -3.93
C ASN A 565 -16.83 -41.46 -2.83
N ASP A 566 -16.21 -40.28 -2.84
CA ASP A 566 -16.57 -39.21 -1.93
C ASP A 566 -18.04 -38.81 -2.13
N ASN A 567 -18.66 -38.46 -1.01
CA ASN A 567 -19.93 -37.77 -1.03
C ASN A 567 -19.69 -36.34 -1.51
N ILE A 568 -20.51 -35.87 -2.45
CA ILE A 568 -20.41 -34.53 -3.02
C ILE A 568 -21.78 -33.87 -3.10
N VAL A 569 -21.77 -32.55 -3.19
CA VAL A 569 -22.90 -31.73 -3.59
C VAL A 569 -22.48 -30.90 -4.81
N LEU A 570 -23.33 -30.86 -5.84
CA LEU A 570 -23.06 -30.08 -7.05
C LEU A 570 -23.88 -28.80 -7.05
N GLN A 571 -23.20 -27.67 -7.25
CA GLN A 571 -23.82 -26.35 -7.36
C GLN A 571 -23.58 -25.77 -8.75
N TRP A 572 -24.63 -25.27 -9.37
CA TRP A 572 -24.56 -24.54 -10.63
C TRP A 572 -23.98 -23.15 -10.41
N ASN A 573 -22.87 -22.82 -11.08
CA ASN A 573 -22.14 -21.58 -10.83
C ASN A 573 -22.97 -20.33 -11.17
N SER A 574 -23.75 -20.36 -12.25
CA SER A 574 -24.41 -19.15 -12.76
C SER A 574 -25.50 -18.58 -11.86
N ASP A 575 -26.19 -19.39 -11.06
CA ASP A 575 -27.28 -18.90 -10.19
C ASP A 575 -27.30 -19.51 -8.78
N GLY A 576 -26.28 -20.31 -8.44
CA GLY A 576 -26.10 -20.90 -7.12
C GLY A 576 -27.03 -22.07 -6.82
N SER A 577 -27.83 -22.55 -7.77
CA SER A 577 -28.75 -23.68 -7.55
C SER A 577 -28.01 -25.01 -7.38
N TYR A 578 -28.46 -25.82 -6.44
CA TYR A 578 -27.90 -27.13 -6.14
C TYR A 578 -28.65 -28.25 -6.84
N LEU A 579 -27.92 -29.31 -7.21
CA LEU A 579 -28.54 -30.57 -7.58
C LEU A 579 -29.29 -31.14 -6.39
N SER A 580 -30.62 -31.24 -6.54
CA SER A 580 -31.55 -31.47 -5.44
C SER A 580 -32.29 -32.80 -5.64
N SER A 581 -33.62 -32.80 -5.67
CA SER A 581 -34.46 -33.99 -5.75
C SER A 581 -34.54 -34.60 -7.15
N SER A 582 -35.20 -35.75 -7.22
CA SER A 582 -35.65 -36.33 -8.48
C SER A 582 -37.17 -36.47 -8.54
N ASP A 583 -37.77 -36.02 -9.64
CA ASP A 583 -39.21 -36.16 -9.89
C ASP A 583 -39.53 -37.49 -10.60
N SER A 584 -40.60 -38.16 -10.19
CA SER A 584 -41.04 -39.40 -10.84
C SER A 584 -41.73 -39.09 -12.18
N GLY A 585 -41.06 -39.41 -13.28
CA GLY A 585 -41.64 -39.44 -14.62
C GLY A 585 -42.27 -40.79 -14.98
N PHE A 586 -42.92 -40.85 -16.14
CA PHE A 586 -43.60 -42.07 -16.63
C PHE A 586 -42.68 -43.30 -16.76
N ARG A 587 -41.39 -43.08 -17.05
CA ARG A 587 -40.38 -44.13 -17.25
C ARG A 587 -39.02 -43.83 -16.65
N TYR A 588 -38.87 -42.76 -15.87
CA TYR A 588 -37.58 -42.32 -15.33
C TYR A 588 -37.78 -41.47 -14.08
N TYR A 589 -36.73 -41.35 -13.26
CA TYR A 589 -36.63 -40.28 -12.27
C TYR A 589 -35.79 -39.16 -12.88
N LEU A 590 -36.35 -37.95 -12.94
CA LEU A 590 -35.75 -36.79 -13.59
C LEU A 590 -35.09 -35.87 -12.55
N ALA A 591 -33.84 -35.50 -12.78
CA ALA A 591 -33.06 -34.72 -11.81
C ALA A 591 -33.43 -33.22 -11.84
N THR A 592 -33.63 -32.61 -10.66
CA THR A 592 -34.04 -31.20 -10.51
C THR A 592 -33.05 -30.36 -9.70
N LEU A 593 -33.07 -29.04 -9.89
CA LEU A 593 -32.27 -28.07 -9.15
C LEU A 593 -33.10 -27.27 -8.13
N ASN A 594 -32.45 -26.84 -7.05
CA ASN A 594 -33.05 -25.96 -6.04
C ASN A 594 -32.03 -24.95 -5.50
N ARG A 595 -32.45 -23.70 -5.30
CA ARG A 595 -31.57 -22.63 -4.78
C ARG A 595 -31.21 -22.77 -3.31
N LEU A 596 -32.00 -23.50 -2.54
CA LEU A 596 -31.76 -23.70 -1.11
C LEU A 596 -30.84 -24.91 -0.91
N LYS A 597 -29.66 -24.67 -0.30
CA LYS A 597 -28.67 -25.71 0.04
C LYS A 597 -29.27 -26.85 0.88
N SER A 598 -30.25 -26.57 1.74
CA SER A 598 -30.95 -27.58 2.54
C SER A 598 -31.70 -28.64 1.72
N TYR A 599 -31.95 -28.39 0.43
CA TYR A 599 -32.55 -29.35 -0.50
C TYR A 599 -31.53 -30.05 -1.38
N ALA A 600 -30.24 -29.69 -1.30
CA ALA A 600 -29.18 -30.36 -2.03
C ALA A 600 -29.15 -31.85 -1.69
N LYS A 601 -29.00 -32.69 -2.70
CA LYS A 601 -28.81 -34.13 -2.49
C LYS A 601 -27.35 -34.49 -2.60
N ILE A 602 -27.00 -35.53 -1.86
CA ILE A 602 -25.66 -36.09 -1.86
C ILE A 602 -25.54 -37.01 -3.07
N HIS A 603 -24.50 -36.78 -3.85
CA HIS A 603 -24.08 -37.64 -4.93
C HIS A 603 -22.71 -38.25 -4.62
N LYS A 604 -22.28 -39.19 -5.44
CA LYS A 604 -20.92 -39.70 -5.44
C LYS A 604 -20.33 -39.66 -6.84
N PHE A 605 -19.08 -39.25 -6.94
CA PHE A 605 -18.28 -39.56 -8.11
C PHE A 605 -17.67 -40.95 -7.94
N ASP A 606 -18.20 -41.89 -8.70
CA ASP A 606 -17.56 -43.19 -8.90
C ASP A 606 -16.50 -43.01 -10.00
N ASN A 607 -15.29 -42.57 -9.60
CA ASN A 607 -14.15 -42.40 -10.49
C ASN A 607 -13.65 -43.78 -10.95
N MET A 608 -13.59 -43.98 -12.26
CA MET A 608 -13.27 -45.28 -12.83
C MET A 608 -11.79 -45.64 -12.75
N TYR A 609 -10.87 -44.67 -12.69
CA TYR A 609 -9.45 -44.91 -12.96
C TYR A 609 -8.48 -44.48 -11.86
N SER A 610 -8.77 -43.40 -11.13
CA SER A 610 -7.88 -42.87 -10.10
C SER A 610 -8.58 -42.67 -8.76
N ASP A 611 -7.78 -42.66 -7.69
CA ASP A 611 -8.26 -42.36 -6.34
C ASP A 611 -8.50 -40.86 -6.13
N ASN A 612 -7.68 -40.01 -6.73
CA ASN A 612 -7.89 -38.56 -6.83
C ASN A 612 -8.62 -38.22 -8.13
N LEU A 613 -9.50 -37.22 -8.12
CA LEU A 613 -10.17 -36.73 -9.31
C LEU A 613 -9.27 -35.79 -10.09
N HIS A 614 -9.14 -36.02 -11.41
CA HIS A 614 -8.35 -35.20 -12.31
C HIS A 614 -9.17 -34.63 -13.47
N HIS A 615 -8.64 -33.58 -14.09
CA HIS A 615 -9.08 -33.08 -15.39
C HIS A 615 -9.06 -34.21 -16.42
N GLY A 616 -10.17 -34.40 -17.11
CA GLY A 616 -10.36 -35.43 -18.12
C GLY A 616 -10.82 -36.78 -17.57
N ASP A 617 -10.92 -36.94 -16.24
CA ASP A 617 -11.34 -38.20 -15.64
C ASP A 617 -12.77 -38.57 -16.02
N LEU A 618 -12.97 -39.87 -16.21
CA LEU A 618 -14.27 -40.46 -16.44
C LEU A 618 -14.89 -40.90 -15.12
N VAL A 619 -16.04 -40.31 -14.80
CA VAL A 619 -16.81 -40.59 -13.59
C VAL A 619 -18.22 -41.06 -13.91
N ARG A 620 -18.84 -41.75 -12.95
CA ARG A 620 -20.30 -41.88 -12.88
C ARG A 620 -20.82 -41.07 -11.70
N ILE A 621 -21.88 -40.30 -11.92
CA ILE A 621 -22.53 -39.49 -10.87
C ILE A 621 -23.67 -40.31 -10.27
N LYS A 622 -23.51 -40.75 -9.02
CA LYS A 622 -24.44 -41.65 -8.34
C LYS A 622 -25.24 -40.93 -7.28
N THR A 623 -26.57 -40.93 -7.37
CA THR A 623 -27.44 -40.38 -6.31
C THR A 623 -27.51 -41.30 -5.09
N THR A 624 -27.64 -40.69 -3.91
CA THR A 624 -27.93 -41.40 -2.64
C THR A 624 -29.43 -41.58 -2.39
N GLU A 625 -30.28 -41.00 -3.22
CA GLU A 625 -31.74 -41.13 -3.10
C GLU A 625 -32.21 -42.60 -3.15
N GLN A 626 -33.31 -42.88 -2.45
CA GLN A 626 -33.95 -44.20 -2.41
C GLN A 626 -35.23 -44.14 -3.25
N PHE A 627 -35.18 -44.69 -4.46
CA PHE A 627 -36.34 -44.78 -5.35
C PHE A 627 -37.20 -46.00 -5.03
N LYS A 628 -38.50 -45.91 -5.34
CA LYS A 628 -39.47 -46.97 -5.01
C LYS A 628 -39.49 -48.09 -6.06
N GLY A 629 -39.74 -49.32 -5.63
CA GLY A 629 -39.98 -50.47 -6.52
C GLY A 629 -38.76 -50.86 -7.38
N ILE A 630 -39.01 -51.23 -8.64
CA ILE A 630 -37.97 -51.67 -9.60
C ILE A 630 -36.91 -50.60 -9.91
N TRP A 631 -37.14 -49.36 -9.48
CA TRP A 631 -36.27 -48.20 -9.72
C TRP A 631 -35.17 -48.04 -8.68
N ASN A 632 -35.21 -48.78 -7.56
CA ASN A 632 -34.20 -48.66 -6.50
C ASN A 632 -32.77 -48.99 -6.96
N GLN A 633 -32.63 -49.77 -8.03
CA GLN A 633 -31.33 -50.10 -8.63
C GLN A 633 -30.79 -49.01 -9.57
N ARG A 634 -31.60 -48.00 -9.90
CA ARG A 634 -31.28 -46.97 -10.90
C ARG A 634 -30.74 -45.72 -10.22
N LYS A 635 -29.43 -45.66 -10.01
CA LYS A 635 -28.78 -44.60 -9.23
C LYS A 635 -27.81 -43.72 -10.01
N LEU A 636 -27.57 -44.00 -11.29
CA LEU A 636 -26.58 -43.29 -12.11
C LEU A 636 -27.25 -42.22 -12.96
N LEU A 637 -26.76 -40.98 -12.89
CA LEU A 637 -27.23 -39.88 -13.74
C LEU A 637 -26.81 -40.14 -15.18
N GLY A 638 -27.78 -40.12 -16.10
CA GLY A 638 -27.58 -40.34 -17.52
C GLY A 638 -28.21 -39.27 -18.39
N ALA A 639 -27.72 -39.16 -19.62
CA ALA A 639 -28.21 -38.21 -20.61
C ALA A 639 -28.94 -38.89 -21.78
N PHE A 640 -29.82 -38.13 -22.44
CA PHE A 640 -30.45 -38.50 -23.71
C PHE A 640 -29.75 -37.83 -24.89
N ALA A 641 -29.80 -38.48 -26.06
CA ALA A 641 -29.13 -37.98 -27.27
C ALA A 641 -29.66 -36.62 -27.77
N ASN A 642 -30.93 -36.35 -27.47
CA ASN A 642 -31.69 -35.19 -27.93
C ASN A 642 -31.84 -34.11 -26.86
N SER A 643 -31.01 -34.13 -25.80
CA SER A 643 -30.96 -33.04 -24.82
C SER A 643 -32.30 -32.80 -24.10
N TYR A 644 -33.04 -33.87 -23.78
CA TYR A 644 -34.17 -33.81 -22.84
C TYR A 644 -33.69 -33.71 -21.38
N GLU A 645 -34.59 -33.89 -20.42
CA GLU A 645 -34.30 -33.96 -19.00
C GLU A 645 -33.38 -35.16 -18.68
N LEU A 646 -32.43 -34.98 -17.76
CA LEU A 646 -31.56 -36.07 -17.33
C LEU A 646 -32.32 -37.09 -16.48
N TYR A 647 -31.89 -38.35 -16.54
CA TYR A 647 -32.55 -39.47 -15.86
C TYR A 647 -31.60 -40.29 -15.00
N TYR A 648 -32.15 -40.98 -13.99
CA TYR A 648 -31.40 -42.00 -13.24
C TYR A 648 -31.61 -43.42 -13.80
N TRP A 649 -30.53 -44.20 -13.90
CA TRP A 649 -30.49 -45.56 -14.46
C TRP A 649 -29.55 -46.53 -13.72
N SER A 650 -29.61 -47.84 -14.00
CA SER A 650 -28.81 -48.87 -13.30
C SER A 650 -27.39 -49.03 -13.89
N ASP A 651 -27.28 -49.13 -15.21
CA ASP A 651 -26.06 -48.95 -16.00
C ASP A 651 -26.49 -48.92 -17.48
N SER A 652 -26.12 -47.89 -18.24
CA SER A 652 -26.42 -47.79 -19.68
C SER A 652 -25.18 -47.48 -20.52
N GLY A 653 -24.00 -47.89 -20.01
CA GLY A 653 -22.72 -47.66 -20.68
C GLY A 653 -22.34 -46.18 -20.72
N ASP A 654 -21.87 -45.70 -21.85
CA ASP A 654 -21.34 -44.33 -21.99
C ASP A 654 -22.38 -43.22 -21.78
N LYS A 655 -23.68 -43.55 -21.78
CA LYS A 655 -24.74 -42.57 -21.50
C LYS A 655 -24.78 -42.11 -20.04
N THR A 656 -24.26 -42.93 -19.13
CA THR A 656 -24.14 -42.64 -17.69
C THR A 656 -22.71 -42.24 -17.28
N ASN A 657 -21.80 -42.11 -18.25
CA ASN A 657 -20.41 -41.74 -18.01
C ASN A 657 -20.20 -40.25 -18.33
N TRP A 658 -19.49 -39.56 -17.45
CA TRP A 658 -19.25 -38.12 -17.51
C TRP A 658 -17.75 -37.83 -17.41
N ILE A 659 -17.28 -36.85 -18.17
CA ILE A 659 -15.90 -36.34 -18.15
C ILE A 659 -15.91 -35.05 -17.34
N ILE A 660 -15.01 -34.94 -16.37
CA ILE A 660 -14.85 -33.71 -15.57
C ILE A 660 -13.70 -32.89 -16.15
N GLU A 661 -13.97 -31.68 -16.63
CA GLU A 661 -12.97 -30.78 -17.23
C GLU A 661 -12.84 -29.53 -16.34
N LYS A 662 -11.64 -29.23 -15.81
CA LYS A 662 -11.37 -28.00 -15.04
C LYS A 662 -11.63 -26.74 -15.86
N ALA A 663 -12.25 -25.70 -15.27
CA ALA A 663 -12.70 -24.51 -15.99
C ALA A 663 -11.63 -23.42 -16.25
N ALA A 664 -10.47 -23.46 -15.56
CA ALA A 664 -9.27 -22.64 -15.84
C ALA A 664 -8.01 -23.26 -15.18
N GLY A 665 -6.86 -23.21 -15.87
CA GLY A 665 -5.54 -23.65 -15.34
C GLY A 665 -4.49 -23.91 -16.44
N THR A 666 -3.21 -23.64 -16.15
CA THR A 666 -2.08 -24.03 -17.02
C THR A 666 -1.89 -25.55 -17.00
N ALA A 667 -1.28 -26.11 -18.06
CA ALA A 667 -1.18 -27.55 -18.34
C ALA A 667 -0.45 -28.43 -17.30
N GLN A 668 -0.11 -27.91 -16.11
CA GLN A 668 0.63 -28.62 -15.07
C GLN A 668 -0.21 -29.06 -13.86
N GLU A 669 -1.39 -28.46 -13.61
CA GLU A 669 -2.26 -28.88 -12.50
C GLU A 669 -3.44 -29.72 -13.01
N THR A 670 -3.37 -31.03 -12.81
CA THR A 670 -4.39 -31.97 -13.27
C THR A 670 -5.42 -32.33 -12.22
N GLU A 671 -5.17 -32.15 -10.92
CA GLU A 671 -6.11 -32.54 -9.85
C GLU A 671 -7.27 -31.54 -9.69
N ILE A 672 -8.41 -32.06 -9.21
CA ILE A 672 -9.65 -31.32 -8.96
C ILE A 672 -9.95 -31.32 -7.47
N ALA A 673 -10.00 -30.14 -6.87
CA ALA A 673 -10.31 -29.95 -5.46
C ALA A 673 -11.76 -29.52 -5.21
N TYR A 674 -12.24 -29.73 -3.98
CA TYR A 674 -13.50 -29.14 -3.54
C TYR A 674 -13.45 -27.61 -3.64
N GLY A 675 -14.54 -27.00 -4.10
CA GLY A 675 -14.66 -25.56 -4.34
C GLY A 675 -14.21 -25.10 -5.73
N GLU A 676 -13.56 -25.95 -6.52
CA GLU A 676 -13.15 -25.61 -7.88
C GLU A 676 -14.31 -25.69 -8.88
N LYS A 677 -14.22 -24.84 -9.92
CA LYS A 677 -15.15 -24.81 -11.04
C LYS A 677 -14.78 -25.84 -12.10
N VAL A 678 -15.76 -26.64 -12.51
CA VAL A 678 -15.60 -27.69 -13.52
C VAL A 678 -16.71 -27.65 -14.56
N TYR A 679 -16.40 -28.08 -15.77
CA TYR A 679 -17.39 -28.53 -16.74
C TYR A 679 -17.63 -30.03 -16.57
N ILE A 680 -18.89 -30.44 -16.71
CA ILE A 680 -19.28 -31.84 -16.61
C ILE A 680 -19.86 -32.25 -17.96
N LYS A 681 -19.22 -33.18 -18.66
CA LYS A 681 -19.47 -33.47 -20.06
C LYS A 681 -19.86 -34.93 -20.28
N ASN A 682 -21.00 -35.18 -20.90
CA ASN A 682 -21.45 -36.54 -21.17
C ASN A 682 -20.58 -37.21 -22.25
N LYS A 683 -20.08 -38.41 -21.96
CA LYS A 683 -19.20 -39.15 -22.88
C LYS A 683 -19.90 -39.59 -24.16
N SER A 684 -21.13 -40.10 -24.08
CA SER A 684 -21.84 -40.65 -25.26
C SER A 684 -22.20 -39.60 -26.31
N TYR A 685 -22.48 -38.36 -25.90
CA TYR A 685 -23.02 -37.34 -26.81
C TYR A 685 -22.15 -36.11 -26.98
N ASN A 686 -21.05 -36.00 -26.22
CA ASN A 686 -20.17 -34.84 -26.23
C ASN A 686 -20.93 -33.54 -25.93
N GLN A 687 -21.73 -33.55 -24.85
CA GLN A 687 -22.60 -32.46 -24.43
C GLN A 687 -22.34 -32.11 -22.96
N TYR A 688 -22.38 -30.82 -22.63
CA TYR A 688 -22.17 -30.30 -21.28
C TYR A 688 -23.45 -30.30 -20.46
N LEU A 689 -23.35 -30.69 -19.19
CA LEU A 689 -24.40 -30.62 -18.19
C LEU A 689 -24.76 -29.15 -17.94
N VAL A 690 -26.02 -28.79 -18.16
CA VAL A 690 -26.52 -27.42 -17.99
C VAL A 690 -27.92 -27.41 -17.38
N PHE A 691 -28.32 -26.23 -16.91
CA PHE A 691 -29.67 -25.96 -16.41
C PHE A 691 -30.71 -25.83 -17.54
N ALA A 692 -31.90 -26.43 -17.33
CA ALA A 692 -33.09 -26.18 -18.14
C ALA A 692 -34.00 -25.15 -17.44
N LYS A 693 -34.70 -24.29 -18.20
CA LYS A 693 -35.46 -23.13 -17.67
C LYS A 693 -36.61 -23.49 -16.71
N ASP A 694 -36.98 -24.76 -16.61
CA ASP A 694 -38.12 -25.30 -15.85
C ASP A 694 -37.73 -26.04 -14.57
N GLY A 695 -36.48 -25.90 -14.11
CA GLY A 695 -36.02 -26.50 -12.85
C GLY A 695 -35.37 -27.87 -13.01
N TYR A 696 -35.34 -28.42 -14.23
CA TYR A 696 -34.70 -29.69 -14.54
C TYR A 696 -33.26 -29.53 -15.04
N LEU A 697 -32.52 -30.63 -15.02
CA LEU A 697 -31.20 -30.72 -15.66
C LEU A 697 -31.31 -31.22 -17.10
N THR A 698 -30.45 -30.70 -17.98
CA THR A 698 -30.30 -31.17 -19.37
C THR A 698 -28.83 -31.15 -19.79
N THR A 699 -28.55 -31.49 -21.05
CA THR A 699 -27.23 -31.39 -21.67
C THR A 699 -27.28 -30.56 -22.95
N LYS A 700 -26.25 -29.76 -23.25
CA LYS A 700 -26.15 -28.99 -24.50
C LYS A 700 -24.82 -29.20 -25.21
N LYS A 701 -24.83 -29.20 -26.55
CA LYS A 701 -23.61 -29.07 -27.34
C LYS A 701 -23.17 -27.61 -27.28
N ILE A 702 -21.98 -27.38 -26.75
CA ILE A 702 -21.40 -26.05 -26.59
C ILE A 702 -20.01 -26.10 -27.20
N GLN A 703 -19.73 -25.18 -28.14
CA GLN A 703 -18.45 -25.14 -28.83
C GLN A 703 -17.36 -24.48 -27.97
N ASN A 704 -17.72 -23.40 -27.28
CA ASN A 704 -16.83 -22.65 -26.39
C ASN A 704 -17.54 -22.41 -25.05
N PRO A 705 -17.43 -23.32 -24.07
CA PRO A 705 -18.13 -23.16 -22.79
C PRO A 705 -17.51 -22.03 -21.95
N GLY A 706 -18.29 -21.00 -21.62
CA GLY A 706 -17.94 -19.94 -20.66
C GLY A 706 -18.20 -20.31 -19.19
N ASP A 707 -17.88 -19.40 -18.26
CA ASP A 707 -18.02 -19.58 -16.81
C ASP A 707 -19.47 -19.87 -16.37
N GLU A 708 -20.45 -19.36 -17.12
CA GLU A 708 -21.88 -19.61 -16.93
C GLU A 708 -22.29 -21.08 -17.14
N HIS A 709 -21.39 -21.91 -17.69
CA HIS A 709 -21.61 -23.33 -17.91
C HIS A 709 -20.94 -24.24 -16.87
N THR A 710 -20.36 -23.67 -15.82
CA THR A 710 -19.57 -24.42 -14.82
C THR A 710 -20.40 -24.87 -13.62
N TRP A 711 -19.89 -25.90 -12.96
CA TRP A 711 -20.37 -26.46 -11.70
C TRP A 711 -19.27 -26.34 -10.64
N VAL A 712 -19.67 -26.13 -9.39
CA VAL A 712 -18.78 -26.18 -8.23
C VAL A 712 -19.05 -27.46 -7.44
N ILE A 713 -17.99 -28.19 -7.11
CA ILE A 713 -18.07 -29.44 -6.32
C ILE A 713 -17.86 -29.11 -4.84
N HIS A 714 -18.86 -29.38 -4.01
CA HIS A 714 -18.84 -29.10 -2.57
C HIS A 714 -18.82 -30.38 -1.73
N ARG A 715 -18.31 -30.27 -0.50
CA ARG A 715 -18.54 -31.27 0.54
C ARG A 715 -20.02 -31.21 1.00
N PRO A 716 -20.65 -32.35 1.30
CA PRO A 716 -21.84 -32.37 2.12
C PRO A 716 -21.47 -31.91 3.54
N GLU A 717 -22.25 -30.99 4.09
CA GLU A 717 -22.14 -30.59 5.51
C GLU A 717 -22.65 -31.66 6.47
#